data_AF-A0A7S4PWL7-F1
#
_entry.id   AF-A0A7S4PWL7-F1
#
_cell.length_a   1.000
_cell.length_b   1.000
_cell.length_c   1.000
_cell.angle_alpha   90.00
_cell.angle_beta   90.00
_cell.angle_gamma   90.00
#
_symmetry.space_group_name_H-M   'P 1'
#
loop_
_entity.id
_entity.type
_entity.pdbx_description
1 polymer ?
#
loop_
_entity_poly.entity_id
_entity_poly.type
_entity_poly.pdbx_seq_one_letter_code
_entity_poly.pdbx_strand_id
1 'polypeptide(L)'
;MADGSVCQLVLRLGHGDHSVRRAALLALSKLGPVALAPHAAAIARCLHDADWCVRSEGLDALRKLGAGAIAPYAGAIARCLGDGDEYVRRASLTALGELEPAALVPHVDAIAHCLLDRHSVVRKAALDTMQKLDPASLEPLAGCVAQCLASDDRLVRPAALAVLDKAEPGALAGHAAAIARCLDDAAGSVRGASLGLLGKLRPAALARHLRAVLACLGDADGRVRSAALEAMGKLGPETLRPHVSSVADCLSDAEHDVRRTAAILLSTWEPPPSPAVLEPHLGGIVRCLGGTDRGACCAALTLMAQLEAAILGSHAAVVARCLSCGRGAEDSAVLRAALSTLRKVEPTTLAVHSAAVVRCFEHMDAAVRRDALVTLGRLDPAFLTLQLGVVVQRLADGAEAVRREAAALLGTADPAVLAPHAPAVAKCLADGDVGVRRAALGALGELDSPVLSPHAAAVVRCLSDEDVGVRTAAHPLLAKLGPAALGPHAAAVVCGLGDERPGARRAVLDALGKLEPAALARHWHRKGGCGNTALHVAAREGHLDACRRLVLAGAPPRTLNASGSSPVDLARQGGHADVFDFLTSRQNATTVRGGTGDALLQALADPRPVVKVDWYTMPLPGAVGRVGAVHSLLAVVVDETGAEGASHTYVIEKAASTRGVVSSTEDHFRNGVHVSHWVDVAPNVGASPVHTLEATDVRTSSDEGRPLSMRTLRGVAVDLGPYDVAKCNCHHAALAVYNACAVEAARVPRIPNRLLTLGATLLRSAGFDVATSESAARSKLTLASGARVVVASQLSSCCYQLGRFPLRNSGAAMDDRWLPTAAQLAAWIYQPVAGQSIALRNGTDVEVAVCVEDARTVMRLLPGTSGELASVGETVRVDIRRPGVFRSRARLARLELRSGRSYTIKRTLDGKAVCEACEPLPPGVRVEHVDLSEGTNIVQWATLTSADTIFVAFRGTYHVLDAVVDLGFMTHDDAPHGLRVHGGMWNVLHQRRHPVVSVAVERIRSLREGRRGLQHVVLCGHSLGGGYAILTALDMLRRGSGIDAVIAFGAPQVVVPDRSVDLWHRLDAITTLVVNSYDIVPRLPSCLPWVFDALPKCLLGGTSFGSVTVGCDLAEVLEKKLGRQREVMADYDTVGTLAFVGEGSRFARRVASSADLSHREVLGRVPDHVGPFIFQQHLAENYVSVVLGLQRPPADAHVGRGGEERRTAGADREFHAEGGPAEAV
;
A
#
# COMPACT_ATOMS: atom_id res chain seq x y z
N MET A 1 61.31 25.85 -45.45
CA MET A 1 62.20 25.94 -46.62
C MET A 1 61.36 26.44 -47.78
N ALA A 2 61.89 27.32 -48.63
CA ALA A 2 61.16 27.82 -49.80
C ALA A 2 60.74 26.65 -50.71
N ASP A 3 59.52 26.66 -51.25
CA ASP A 3 58.95 25.60 -52.10
C ASP A 3 59.88 25.14 -53.25
N GLY A 4 60.76 26.03 -53.74
CA GLY A 4 61.74 25.70 -54.78
C GLY A 4 62.80 24.66 -54.37
N SER A 5 63.16 24.57 -53.08
CA SER A 5 64.16 23.61 -52.59
C SER A 5 63.63 22.18 -52.55
N VAL A 6 62.32 22.00 -52.27
CA VAL A 6 61.67 20.69 -52.23
C VAL A 6 61.50 20.12 -53.65
N CYS A 7 61.10 20.97 -54.62
CA CYS A 7 61.04 20.59 -56.03
C CYS A 7 62.40 20.12 -56.58
N GLN A 8 63.50 20.75 -56.18
CA GLN A 8 64.85 20.32 -56.55
C GLN A 8 65.19 18.93 -55.96
N LEU A 9 64.82 18.66 -54.71
CA LEU A 9 65.00 17.33 -54.10
C LEU A 9 64.18 16.26 -54.84
N VAL A 10 62.94 16.58 -55.24
CA VAL A 10 62.08 15.66 -56.01
C VAL A 10 62.67 15.36 -57.39
N LEU A 11 63.26 16.34 -58.07
CA LEU A 11 63.98 16.11 -59.34
C LEU A 11 65.17 15.16 -59.16
N ARG A 12 65.87 15.24 -58.02
CA ARG A 12 67.01 14.36 -57.72
C ARG A 12 66.61 12.89 -57.48
N LEU A 13 65.32 12.59 -57.31
CA LEU A 13 64.81 11.21 -57.28
C LEU A 13 64.96 10.49 -58.64
N GLY A 14 65.12 11.22 -59.74
CA GLY A 14 65.38 10.65 -61.08
C GLY A 14 66.87 10.56 -61.44
N HIS A 15 67.80 10.83 -60.52
CA HIS A 15 69.23 10.87 -60.81
C HIS A 15 69.80 9.47 -61.09
N GLY A 16 70.80 9.33 -61.97
CA GLY A 16 71.39 8.03 -62.33
C GLY A 16 72.12 7.32 -61.18
N ASP A 17 72.73 8.09 -60.27
CA ASP A 17 73.40 7.58 -59.06
C ASP A 17 72.42 7.33 -57.90
N HIS A 18 72.39 6.08 -57.42
CA HIS A 18 71.57 5.62 -56.29
C HIS A 18 71.87 6.36 -54.98
N SER A 19 73.13 6.76 -54.74
CA SER A 19 73.51 7.50 -53.52
C SER A 19 72.86 8.89 -53.48
N VAL A 20 72.74 9.54 -54.64
CA VAL A 20 72.05 10.83 -54.78
C VAL A 20 70.55 10.68 -54.59
N ARG A 21 69.94 9.64 -55.17
CA ARG A 21 68.51 9.35 -54.98
C ARG A 21 68.18 9.06 -53.51
N ARG A 22 69.02 8.26 -52.85
CA ARG A 22 68.90 7.93 -51.42
C ARG A 22 69.03 9.17 -50.53
N ALA A 23 70.04 10.01 -50.78
CA ALA A 23 70.23 11.25 -50.03
C ALA A 23 69.04 12.22 -50.20
N ALA A 24 68.47 12.27 -51.41
CA ALA A 24 67.26 13.05 -51.68
C ALA A 24 66.05 12.52 -50.88
N LEU A 25 65.83 11.20 -50.84
CA LEU A 25 64.76 10.57 -50.03
C LEU A 25 64.95 10.83 -48.53
N LEU A 26 66.16 10.70 -48.01
CA LEU A 26 66.48 11.01 -46.62
C LEU A 26 66.17 12.46 -46.27
N ALA A 27 66.56 13.41 -47.14
CA ALA A 27 66.27 14.83 -46.97
C ALA A 27 64.76 15.12 -47.03
N LEU A 28 64.04 14.50 -47.97
CA LEU A 28 62.58 14.59 -48.07
C LEU A 28 61.88 14.03 -46.82
N SER A 29 62.39 12.92 -46.26
CA SER A 29 61.84 12.29 -45.06
C SER A 29 61.99 13.14 -43.78
N LYS A 30 62.80 14.21 -43.81
CA LYS A 30 62.93 15.16 -42.69
C LYS A 30 61.89 16.28 -42.74
N LEU A 31 61.11 16.36 -43.82
CA LEU A 31 60.03 17.34 -43.97
C LEU A 31 58.77 16.86 -43.23
N GLY A 32 57.95 17.82 -42.78
CA GLY A 32 56.65 17.52 -42.18
C GLY A 32 55.65 16.93 -43.18
N PRO A 33 54.63 16.19 -42.71
CA PRO A 33 53.71 15.44 -43.57
C PRO A 33 52.99 16.31 -44.61
N VAL A 34 52.64 17.56 -44.23
CA VAL A 34 51.98 18.53 -45.12
C VAL A 34 52.85 18.92 -46.31
N ALA A 35 54.15 19.12 -46.09
CA ALA A 35 55.09 19.52 -47.15
C ALA A 35 55.49 18.35 -48.06
N LEU A 36 55.38 17.12 -47.57
CA LEU A 36 55.77 15.91 -48.28
C LEU A 36 54.62 15.32 -49.13
N ALA A 37 53.36 15.53 -48.70
CA ALA A 37 52.17 14.96 -49.35
C ALA A 37 52.05 15.24 -50.86
N PRO A 38 52.34 16.45 -51.39
CA PRO A 38 52.29 16.72 -52.83
C PRO A 38 53.26 15.87 -53.66
N HIS A 39 54.28 15.31 -53.02
CA HIS A 39 55.37 14.56 -53.67
C HIS A 39 55.27 13.04 -53.46
N ALA A 40 54.20 12.55 -52.82
CA ALA A 40 54.01 11.13 -52.51
C ALA A 40 54.10 10.24 -53.76
N ALA A 41 53.57 10.67 -54.91
CA ALA A 41 53.65 9.92 -56.16
C ALA A 41 55.09 9.77 -56.68
N ALA A 42 55.93 10.79 -56.49
CA ALA A 42 57.33 10.75 -56.91
C ALA A 42 58.15 9.83 -55.99
N ILE A 43 57.87 9.86 -54.70
CA ILE A 43 58.48 8.97 -53.71
C ILE A 43 58.05 7.52 -53.98
N ALA A 44 56.76 7.27 -54.27
CA ALA A 44 56.24 5.95 -54.59
C ALA A 44 56.86 5.33 -55.86
N ARG A 45 57.30 6.13 -56.84
CA ARG A 45 58.06 5.62 -58.00
C ARG A 45 59.41 5.02 -57.60
N CYS A 46 60.02 5.51 -56.52
CA CYS A 46 61.30 4.99 -56.02
C CYS A 46 61.18 3.58 -55.42
N LEU A 47 59.97 3.06 -55.21
CA LEU A 47 59.74 1.68 -54.80
C LEU A 47 60.11 0.66 -55.89
N HIS A 48 60.27 1.11 -57.14
CA HIS A 48 60.70 0.30 -58.27
C HIS A 48 62.19 0.47 -58.62
N ASP A 49 62.96 1.10 -57.73
CA ASP A 49 64.38 1.34 -57.95
C ASP A 49 65.19 0.04 -57.97
N ALA A 50 66.28 -0.01 -58.75
CA ALA A 50 67.18 -1.15 -58.78
C ALA A 50 67.91 -1.35 -57.44
N ASP A 51 68.22 -0.27 -56.73
CA ASP A 51 68.96 -0.28 -55.47
C ASP A 51 68.03 -0.43 -54.26
N TRP A 52 68.32 -1.40 -53.39
CA TRP A 52 67.51 -1.72 -52.22
C TRP A 52 67.48 -0.59 -51.18
N CYS A 53 68.56 0.19 -51.04
CA CYS A 53 68.60 1.31 -50.09
C CYS A 53 67.61 2.39 -50.53
N VAL A 54 67.54 2.68 -51.83
CA VAL A 54 66.59 3.66 -52.38
C VAL A 54 65.15 3.19 -52.16
N ARG A 55 64.85 1.90 -52.37
CA ARG A 55 63.52 1.34 -52.09
C ARG A 55 63.15 1.44 -50.60
N SER A 56 64.05 1.04 -49.70
CA SER A 56 63.82 1.09 -48.25
C SER A 56 63.60 2.52 -47.75
N GLU A 57 64.43 3.48 -48.18
CA GLU A 57 64.30 4.88 -47.79
C GLU A 57 63.03 5.51 -48.39
N GLY A 58 62.60 5.04 -49.57
CA GLY A 58 61.33 5.41 -50.19
C GLY A 58 60.14 4.98 -49.33
N LEU A 59 60.16 3.75 -48.80
CA LEU A 59 59.13 3.24 -47.88
C LEU A 59 59.11 4.02 -46.56
N ASP A 60 60.27 4.35 -46.00
CA ASP A 60 60.37 5.16 -44.79
C ASP A 60 59.91 6.61 -45.00
N ALA A 61 60.17 7.20 -46.16
CA ALA A 61 59.66 8.51 -46.52
C ALA A 61 58.13 8.50 -46.69
N LEU A 62 57.57 7.48 -47.34
CA LEU A 62 56.11 7.31 -47.46
C LEU A 62 55.47 7.16 -46.08
N ARG A 63 56.01 6.30 -45.21
CA ARG A 63 55.50 6.05 -43.86
C ARG A 63 55.21 7.35 -43.07
N LYS A 64 56.08 8.35 -43.21
CA LYS A 64 55.97 9.64 -42.50
C LYS A 64 54.84 10.56 -42.99
N LEU A 65 54.18 10.24 -44.11
CA LEU A 65 53.05 11.00 -44.65
C LEU A 65 51.73 10.76 -43.88
N GLY A 66 51.62 9.65 -43.16
CA GLY A 66 50.41 9.24 -42.43
C GLY A 66 49.36 8.54 -43.29
N ALA A 67 48.46 7.80 -42.62
CA ALA A 67 47.53 6.81 -43.20
C ALA A 67 46.80 7.27 -44.47
N GLY A 68 46.19 8.46 -44.44
CA GLY A 68 45.37 8.96 -45.55
C GLY A 68 46.16 9.28 -46.81
N ALA A 69 47.40 9.73 -46.68
CA ALA A 69 48.25 10.11 -47.82
C ALA A 69 48.96 8.91 -48.46
N ILE A 70 49.21 7.84 -47.69
CA ILE A 70 49.83 6.61 -48.22
C ILE A 70 48.82 5.59 -48.76
N ALA A 71 47.54 5.67 -48.39
CA ALA A 71 46.50 4.72 -48.81
C ALA A 71 46.44 4.45 -50.34
N PRO A 72 46.57 5.46 -51.23
CA PRO A 72 46.58 5.21 -52.68
C PRO A 72 47.75 4.36 -53.17
N TYR A 73 48.84 4.28 -52.39
CA TYR A 73 50.06 3.55 -52.73
C TYR A 73 50.15 2.19 -52.02
N ALA A 74 49.12 1.77 -51.27
CA ALA A 74 49.12 0.52 -50.51
C ALA A 74 49.53 -0.70 -51.35
N GLY A 75 49.01 -0.83 -52.58
CA GLY A 75 49.39 -1.91 -53.49
C GLY A 75 50.85 -1.85 -53.96
N ALA A 76 51.42 -0.65 -54.15
CA ALA A 76 52.83 -0.51 -54.51
C ALA A 76 53.74 -0.86 -53.33
N ILE A 77 53.38 -0.43 -52.12
CA ILE A 77 54.05 -0.77 -50.88
C ILE A 77 54.00 -2.29 -50.65
N ALA A 78 52.82 -2.92 -50.81
CA ALA A 78 52.63 -4.36 -50.62
C ALA A 78 53.43 -5.22 -51.61
N ARG A 79 53.69 -4.75 -52.83
CA ARG A 79 54.60 -5.46 -53.77
C ARG A 79 56.03 -5.57 -53.24
N CYS A 80 56.49 -4.61 -52.44
CA CYS A 80 57.81 -4.66 -51.80
C CYS A 80 57.91 -5.73 -50.69
N LEU A 81 56.82 -6.42 -50.33
CA LEU A 81 56.87 -7.58 -49.44
C LEU A 81 57.58 -8.78 -50.09
N GLY A 82 57.62 -8.86 -51.42
CA GLY A 82 58.36 -9.88 -52.16
C GLY A 82 59.79 -9.49 -52.52
N ASP A 83 60.32 -8.41 -51.95
CA ASP A 83 61.66 -7.91 -52.27
C ASP A 83 62.76 -8.90 -51.86
N GLY A 84 63.87 -8.96 -52.61
CA GLY A 84 65.03 -9.80 -52.27
C GLY A 84 65.71 -9.38 -50.96
N ASP A 85 65.66 -8.10 -50.60
CA ASP A 85 66.34 -7.53 -49.44
C ASP A 85 65.42 -7.42 -48.20
N GLU A 86 65.90 -7.87 -47.04
CA GLU A 86 65.11 -7.88 -45.81
C GLU A 86 64.78 -6.50 -45.24
N TYR A 87 65.62 -5.49 -45.46
CA TYR A 87 65.38 -4.15 -44.96
C TYR A 87 64.20 -3.53 -45.71
N VAL A 88 64.11 -3.78 -47.02
CA VAL A 88 62.98 -3.35 -47.86
C VAL A 88 61.69 -4.04 -47.43
N ARG A 89 61.70 -5.37 -47.24
CA ARG A 89 60.51 -6.10 -46.76
C ARG A 89 60.02 -5.61 -45.41
N ARG A 90 60.94 -5.42 -44.45
CA ARG A 90 60.63 -4.86 -43.12
C ARG A 90 60.09 -3.43 -43.19
N ALA A 91 60.71 -2.57 -44.00
CA ALA A 91 60.26 -1.19 -44.19
C ALA A 91 58.87 -1.16 -44.83
N SER A 92 58.58 -2.09 -45.75
CA SER A 92 57.27 -2.26 -46.37
C SER A 92 56.21 -2.65 -45.34
N LEU A 93 56.47 -3.65 -44.50
CA LEU A 93 55.55 -4.04 -43.42
C LEU A 93 55.29 -2.89 -42.44
N THR A 94 56.33 -2.13 -42.09
CA THR A 94 56.20 -0.97 -41.19
C THR A 94 55.38 0.15 -41.83
N ALA A 95 55.59 0.42 -43.13
CA ALA A 95 54.83 1.41 -43.88
C ALA A 95 53.37 1.00 -44.09
N LEU A 96 53.10 -0.27 -44.41
CA LEU A 96 51.75 -0.83 -44.41
C LEU A 96 51.11 -0.71 -43.04
N GLY A 97 51.89 -0.92 -41.97
CA GLY A 97 51.46 -0.72 -40.60
C GLY A 97 50.84 0.65 -40.35
N GLU A 98 51.19 1.72 -41.07
CA GLU A 98 50.57 3.05 -40.87
C GLU A 98 49.18 3.19 -41.52
N LEU A 99 48.73 2.23 -42.32
CA LEU A 99 47.43 2.25 -42.96
C LEU A 99 46.28 1.95 -41.99
N GLU A 100 45.10 2.45 -42.34
CA GLU A 100 43.85 2.05 -41.68
C GLU A 100 43.55 0.57 -41.94
N PRO A 101 42.92 -0.16 -41.00
CA PRO A 101 42.68 -1.60 -41.12
C PRO A 101 42.00 -2.02 -42.43
N ALA A 102 41.03 -1.23 -42.93
CA ALA A 102 40.33 -1.50 -44.18
C ALA A 102 41.25 -1.51 -45.42
N ALA A 103 42.33 -0.71 -45.40
CA ALA A 103 43.30 -0.67 -46.49
C ALA A 103 44.35 -1.80 -46.40
N LEU A 104 44.43 -2.50 -45.28
CA LEU A 104 45.31 -3.67 -45.10
C LEU A 104 44.67 -4.97 -45.59
N VAL A 105 43.34 -5.12 -45.49
CA VAL A 105 42.60 -6.33 -45.85
C VAL A 105 42.98 -6.91 -47.23
N PRO A 106 43.12 -6.12 -48.31
CA PRO A 106 43.50 -6.66 -49.63
C PRO A 106 44.92 -7.22 -49.71
N HIS A 107 45.77 -6.97 -48.71
CA HIS A 107 47.18 -7.33 -48.69
C HIS A 107 47.51 -8.37 -47.61
N VAL A 108 46.50 -8.90 -46.93
CA VAL A 108 46.64 -9.83 -45.81
C VAL A 108 47.41 -11.09 -46.18
N ASP A 109 47.15 -11.70 -47.35
CA ASP A 109 47.87 -12.91 -47.79
C ASP A 109 49.36 -12.65 -48.03
N ALA A 110 49.70 -11.47 -48.58
CA ALA A 110 51.09 -11.07 -48.79
C ALA A 110 51.80 -10.81 -47.46
N ILE A 111 51.13 -10.17 -46.51
CA ILE A 111 51.64 -9.97 -45.14
C ILE A 111 51.81 -11.32 -44.43
N ALA A 112 50.85 -12.23 -44.57
CA ALA A 112 50.90 -13.57 -43.98
C ALA A 112 52.03 -14.42 -44.58
N HIS A 113 52.34 -14.26 -45.87
CA HIS A 113 53.49 -14.93 -46.50
C HIS A 113 54.83 -14.51 -45.87
N CYS A 114 54.95 -13.27 -45.39
CA CYS A 114 56.14 -12.80 -44.66
C CYS A 114 56.34 -13.48 -43.30
N LEU A 115 55.36 -14.23 -42.78
CA LEU A 115 55.55 -15.07 -41.59
C LEU A 115 56.49 -16.25 -41.85
N LEU A 116 56.69 -16.64 -43.12
CA LEU A 116 57.62 -17.69 -43.54
C LEU A 116 59.02 -17.14 -43.88
N ASP A 117 59.26 -15.84 -43.66
CA ASP A 117 60.54 -15.20 -43.99
C ASP A 117 61.69 -15.82 -43.19
N ARG A 118 62.86 -15.97 -43.84
CA ARG A 118 64.09 -16.47 -43.20
C ARG A 118 64.51 -15.62 -42.00
N HIS A 119 64.25 -14.31 -42.05
CA HIS A 119 64.71 -13.34 -41.06
C HIS A 119 63.64 -13.04 -40.02
N SER A 120 63.99 -13.20 -38.74
CA SER A 120 63.07 -12.99 -37.62
C SER A 120 62.53 -11.57 -37.51
N VAL A 121 63.32 -10.57 -37.92
CA VAL A 121 62.92 -9.16 -37.90
C VAL A 121 61.75 -8.90 -38.87
N VAL A 122 61.73 -9.56 -40.03
CA VAL A 122 60.64 -9.45 -41.00
C VAL A 122 59.40 -10.17 -40.47
N ARG A 123 59.55 -11.39 -39.93
CA ARG A 123 58.43 -12.11 -39.29
C ARG A 123 57.79 -11.31 -38.16
N LYS A 124 58.59 -10.70 -37.28
CA LYS A 124 58.11 -9.83 -36.20
C LYS A 124 57.34 -8.62 -36.77
N ALA A 125 57.91 -7.94 -37.76
CA ALA A 125 57.24 -6.79 -38.38
C ALA A 125 55.90 -7.19 -39.01
N ALA A 126 55.81 -8.39 -39.60
CA ALA A 126 54.57 -8.90 -40.16
C ALA A 126 53.52 -9.12 -39.06
N LEU A 127 53.91 -9.74 -37.94
CA LEU A 127 53.03 -9.92 -36.77
C LEU A 127 52.58 -8.57 -36.18
N ASP A 128 53.49 -7.60 -36.05
CA ASP A 128 53.15 -6.25 -35.55
C ASP A 128 52.15 -5.55 -36.49
N THR A 129 52.29 -5.68 -37.81
CA THR A 129 51.32 -5.16 -38.79
C THR A 129 49.98 -5.88 -38.70
N MET A 130 49.99 -7.21 -38.54
CA MET A 130 48.77 -8.02 -38.39
C MET A 130 47.98 -7.66 -37.13
N GLN A 131 48.62 -7.16 -36.06
CA GLN A 131 47.88 -6.68 -34.88
C GLN A 131 46.89 -5.57 -35.20
N LYS A 132 47.00 -4.83 -36.31
CA LYS A 132 46.02 -3.78 -36.66
C LYS A 132 44.75 -4.33 -37.31
N LEU A 133 44.75 -5.58 -37.76
CA LEU A 133 43.59 -6.22 -38.39
C LEU A 133 42.49 -6.53 -37.37
N ASP A 134 41.25 -6.56 -37.87
CA ASP A 134 40.11 -7.01 -37.08
C ASP A 134 40.14 -8.55 -36.86
N PRO A 135 39.48 -9.07 -35.81
CA PRO A 135 39.45 -10.49 -35.51
C PRO A 135 38.98 -11.39 -36.66
N ALA A 136 38.01 -10.93 -37.48
CA ALA A 136 37.47 -11.73 -38.58
C ALA A 136 38.49 -11.89 -39.71
N SER A 137 39.29 -10.85 -39.97
CA SER A 137 40.41 -10.90 -40.92
C SER A 137 41.57 -11.79 -40.44
N LEU A 138 41.72 -11.98 -39.12
CA LEU A 138 42.80 -12.80 -38.53
C LEU A 138 42.45 -14.28 -38.40
N GLU A 139 41.17 -14.64 -38.32
CA GLU A 139 40.71 -16.01 -38.10
C GLU A 139 41.27 -17.04 -39.11
N PRO A 140 41.28 -16.78 -40.44
CA PRO A 140 41.84 -17.71 -41.42
C PRO A 140 43.36 -17.92 -41.28
N LEU A 141 44.05 -16.98 -40.62
CA LEU A 141 45.52 -16.93 -40.52
C LEU A 141 46.04 -17.51 -39.20
N ALA A 142 45.14 -17.89 -38.28
CA ALA A 142 45.50 -18.39 -36.95
C ALA A 142 46.52 -19.54 -37.01
N GLY A 143 46.42 -20.42 -38.01
CA GLY A 143 47.38 -21.51 -38.23
C GLY A 143 48.77 -21.05 -38.62
N CYS A 144 48.87 -20.09 -39.53
CA CYS A 144 50.16 -19.51 -39.95
C CYS A 144 50.83 -18.78 -38.78
N VAL A 145 50.06 -18.00 -38.02
CA VAL A 145 50.56 -17.29 -36.83
C VAL A 145 50.99 -18.27 -35.73
N ALA A 146 50.23 -19.35 -35.51
CA ALA A 146 50.55 -20.38 -34.53
C ALA A 146 51.86 -21.14 -34.85
N GLN A 147 52.23 -21.28 -36.13
CA GLN A 147 53.52 -21.86 -36.52
C GLN A 147 54.70 -20.98 -36.05
N CYS A 148 54.54 -19.65 -36.01
CA CYS A 148 55.57 -18.73 -35.54
C CYS A 148 55.91 -18.89 -34.04
N LEU A 149 55.05 -19.58 -33.27
CA LEU A 149 55.33 -19.92 -31.87
C LEU A 149 56.53 -20.87 -31.71
N ALA A 150 56.86 -21.64 -32.76
CA ALA A 150 58.03 -22.51 -32.77
C ALA A 150 59.34 -21.79 -33.18
N SER A 151 59.31 -20.47 -33.39
CA SER A 151 60.49 -19.68 -33.77
C SER A 151 61.52 -19.61 -32.63
N ASP A 152 62.79 -19.83 -32.93
CA ASP A 152 63.89 -19.69 -31.94
C ASP A 152 64.09 -18.25 -31.45
N ASP A 153 63.64 -17.26 -32.25
CA ASP A 153 63.76 -15.84 -31.92
C ASP A 153 62.83 -15.41 -30.77
N ARG A 154 63.44 -14.81 -29.74
CA ARG A 154 62.78 -14.32 -28.50
C ARG A 154 61.75 -13.20 -28.71
N LEU A 155 61.78 -12.49 -29.83
CA LEU A 155 60.86 -11.39 -30.14
C LEU A 155 59.68 -11.82 -31.01
N VAL A 156 59.85 -12.89 -31.80
CA VAL A 156 58.79 -13.40 -32.70
C VAL A 156 57.69 -14.09 -31.90
N ARG A 157 58.03 -14.91 -30.91
CA ARG A 157 57.03 -15.66 -30.12
C ARG A 157 56.06 -14.74 -29.34
N PRO A 158 56.51 -13.71 -28.59
CA PRO A 158 55.59 -12.75 -27.96
C PRO A 158 54.70 -12.02 -28.97
N ALA A 159 55.24 -11.63 -30.12
CA ALA A 159 54.47 -10.94 -31.17
C ALA A 159 53.38 -11.87 -31.76
N ALA A 160 53.68 -13.16 -31.93
CA ALA A 160 52.73 -14.15 -32.40
C ALA A 160 51.60 -14.39 -31.38
N LEU A 161 51.94 -14.51 -30.09
CA LEU A 161 50.94 -14.61 -29.02
C LEU A 161 50.03 -13.37 -28.96
N ALA A 162 50.59 -12.17 -29.15
CA ALA A 162 49.81 -10.93 -29.15
C ALA A 162 48.82 -10.85 -30.34
N VAL A 163 49.17 -11.38 -31.51
CA VAL A 163 48.23 -11.49 -32.64
C VAL A 163 47.15 -12.52 -32.35
N LEU A 164 47.52 -13.69 -31.83
CA LEU A 164 46.56 -14.74 -31.45
C LEU A 164 45.60 -14.30 -30.35
N ASP A 165 45.99 -13.36 -29.49
CA ASP A 165 45.13 -12.82 -28.42
C ASP A 165 43.85 -12.16 -28.96
N LYS A 166 43.87 -11.69 -30.21
CA LYS A 166 42.71 -11.12 -30.89
C LYS A 166 41.79 -12.16 -31.53
N ALA A 167 42.22 -13.41 -31.64
CA ALA A 167 41.44 -14.45 -32.29
C ALA A 167 40.32 -14.97 -31.38
N GLU A 168 39.21 -15.36 -32.00
CA GLU A 168 38.08 -15.98 -31.29
C GLU A 168 38.48 -17.34 -30.68
N PRO A 169 37.88 -17.76 -29.55
CA PRO A 169 38.20 -19.02 -28.88
C PRO A 169 38.10 -20.27 -29.78
N GLY A 170 37.23 -20.24 -30.79
CA GLY A 170 37.09 -21.33 -31.78
C GLY A 170 38.35 -21.52 -32.63
N ALA A 171 38.94 -20.42 -33.11
CA ALA A 171 40.16 -20.44 -33.91
C ALA A 171 41.40 -20.86 -33.09
N LEU A 172 41.42 -20.51 -31.81
CA LEU A 172 42.50 -20.90 -30.89
C LEU A 172 42.48 -22.40 -30.54
N ALA A 173 41.32 -23.06 -30.53
CA ALA A 173 41.18 -24.45 -30.10
C ALA A 173 42.00 -25.43 -30.94
N GLY A 174 42.09 -25.21 -32.26
CA GLY A 174 42.90 -26.05 -33.16
C GLY A 174 44.41 -25.91 -32.93
N HIS A 175 44.84 -24.84 -32.26
CA HIS A 175 46.25 -24.47 -32.06
C HIS A 175 46.68 -24.53 -30.59
N ALA A 176 45.80 -24.99 -29.70
CA ALA A 176 46.03 -25.05 -28.25
C ALA A 176 47.31 -25.82 -27.87
N ALA A 177 47.66 -26.88 -28.59
CA ALA A 177 48.89 -27.63 -28.36
C ALA A 177 50.15 -26.81 -28.67
N ALA A 178 50.13 -25.98 -29.72
CA ALA A 178 51.25 -25.11 -30.06
C ALA A 178 51.42 -24.01 -29.01
N ILE A 179 50.31 -23.43 -28.54
CA ILE A 179 50.30 -22.43 -27.46
C ILE A 179 50.82 -23.06 -26.16
N ALA A 180 50.36 -24.26 -25.80
CA ALA A 180 50.79 -24.96 -24.58
C ALA A 180 52.29 -25.28 -24.55
N ARG A 181 52.95 -25.51 -25.70
CA ARG A 181 54.41 -25.68 -25.74
C ARG A 181 55.16 -24.41 -25.31
N CYS A 182 54.58 -23.24 -25.47
CA CYS A 182 55.18 -21.98 -25.01
C CYS A 182 55.17 -21.84 -23.47
N LEU A 183 54.55 -22.78 -22.73
CA LEU A 183 54.65 -22.83 -21.27
C LEU A 183 56.03 -23.27 -20.79
N ASP A 184 56.84 -23.90 -21.64
CA ASP A 184 58.23 -24.28 -21.34
C ASP A 184 59.25 -23.22 -21.83
N ASP A 185 58.79 -22.03 -22.27
CA ASP A 185 59.67 -20.99 -22.80
C ASP A 185 60.60 -20.42 -21.73
N ALA A 186 61.81 -19.99 -22.10
CA ALA A 186 62.74 -19.34 -21.17
C ALA A 186 62.20 -18.01 -20.62
N ALA A 187 61.43 -17.26 -21.41
CA ALA A 187 60.91 -15.95 -21.02
C ALA A 187 59.56 -16.06 -20.28
N GLY A 188 59.52 -15.56 -19.04
CA GLY A 188 58.29 -15.55 -18.21
C GLY A 188 57.11 -14.80 -18.87
N SER A 189 57.39 -13.74 -19.64
CA SER A 189 56.36 -13.01 -20.40
C SER A 189 55.68 -13.87 -21.48
N VAL A 190 56.41 -14.78 -22.12
CA VAL A 190 55.88 -15.70 -23.13
C VAL A 190 55.00 -16.77 -22.45
N ARG A 191 55.48 -17.34 -21.34
CA ARG A 191 54.71 -18.30 -20.54
C ARG A 191 53.40 -17.70 -20.03
N GLY A 192 53.45 -16.49 -19.47
CA GLY A 192 52.27 -15.76 -19.00
C GLY A 192 51.26 -15.44 -20.11
N ALA A 193 51.72 -14.94 -21.26
CA ALA A 193 50.85 -14.67 -22.39
C ALA A 193 50.22 -15.97 -22.95
N SER A 194 50.97 -17.07 -22.96
CA SER A 194 50.45 -18.39 -23.34
C SER A 194 49.32 -18.86 -22.41
N LEU A 195 49.49 -18.71 -21.09
CA LEU A 195 48.44 -19.04 -20.10
C LEU A 195 47.18 -18.20 -20.30
N GLY A 196 47.32 -16.90 -20.59
CA GLY A 196 46.18 -16.03 -20.90
C GLY A 196 45.37 -16.52 -22.12
N LEU A 197 46.05 -16.93 -23.20
CA LEU A 197 45.40 -17.50 -24.38
C LEU A 197 44.72 -18.85 -24.08
N LEU A 198 45.39 -19.73 -23.34
CA LEU A 198 44.79 -21.01 -22.93
C LEU A 198 43.53 -20.79 -22.08
N GLY A 199 43.52 -19.75 -21.24
CA GLY A 199 42.35 -19.34 -20.46
C GLY A 199 41.16 -18.84 -21.30
N LYS A 200 41.37 -18.44 -22.57
CA LYS A 200 40.27 -18.08 -23.49
C LYS A 200 39.57 -19.30 -24.09
N LEU A 201 40.19 -20.48 -24.04
CA LEU A 201 39.63 -21.69 -24.62
C LEU A 201 38.38 -22.16 -23.86
N ARG A 202 37.53 -22.93 -24.55
CA ARG A 202 36.43 -23.64 -23.88
C ARG A 202 36.99 -24.62 -22.82
N PRO A 203 36.29 -24.84 -21.70
CA PRO A 203 36.80 -25.65 -20.59
C PRO A 203 37.27 -27.05 -21.00
N ALA A 204 36.54 -27.71 -21.92
CA ALA A 204 36.91 -29.04 -22.42
C ALA A 204 38.25 -29.05 -23.21
N ALA A 205 38.56 -27.97 -23.94
CA ALA A 205 39.82 -27.85 -24.68
C ALA A 205 40.98 -27.51 -23.73
N LEU A 206 40.77 -26.60 -22.78
CA LEU A 206 41.76 -26.25 -21.76
C LEU A 206 42.11 -27.47 -20.88
N ALA A 207 41.13 -28.30 -20.50
CA ALA A 207 41.34 -29.48 -19.67
C ALA A 207 42.37 -30.47 -20.26
N ARG A 208 42.50 -30.54 -21.59
CA ARG A 208 43.50 -31.39 -22.26
C ARG A 208 44.95 -30.96 -21.99
N HIS A 209 45.14 -29.69 -21.64
CA HIS A 209 46.44 -29.08 -21.35
C HIS A 209 46.64 -28.79 -19.87
N LEU A 210 45.71 -29.22 -19.00
CA LEU A 210 45.74 -28.94 -17.55
C LEU A 210 47.05 -29.38 -16.89
N ARG A 211 47.64 -30.51 -17.31
CA ARG A 211 48.91 -30.98 -16.75
C ARG A 211 50.06 -29.98 -16.95
N ALA A 212 50.11 -29.33 -18.12
CA ALA A 212 51.12 -28.31 -18.41
C ALA A 212 50.84 -27.01 -17.62
N VAL A 213 49.57 -26.61 -17.54
CA VAL A 213 49.14 -25.46 -16.72
C VAL A 213 49.47 -25.65 -15.23
N LEU A 214 49.25 -26.87 -14.69
CA LEU A 214 49.59 -27.20 -13.30
C LEU A 214 51.09 -27.12 -13.02
N ALA A 215 51.94 -27.50 -13.98
CA ALA A 215 53.39 -27.39 -13.82
C ALA A 215 53.83 -25.92 -13.63
N CYS A 216 53.12 -24.97 -14.24
CA CYS A 216 53.38 -23.54 -14.10
C CYS A 216 53.07 -22.99 -12.69
N LEU A 217 52.41 -23.74 -11.80
CA LEU A 217 52.26 -23.34 -10.39
C LEU A 217 53.59 -23.36 -9.63
N GLY A 218 54.61 -24.09 -10.12
CA GLY A 218 55.97 -24.10 -9.58
C GLY A 218 56.93 -23.13 -10.28
N ASP A 219 56.44 -22.24 -11.15
CA ASP A 219 57.29 -21.34 -11.92
C ASP A 219 58.05 -20.34 -11.03
N ALA A 220 59.25 -19.93 -11.45
CA ALA A 220 60.03 -18.92 -10.73
C ALA A 220 59.36 -17.53 -10.75
N ASP A 221 58.66 -17.18 -11.83
CA ASP A 221 57.97 -15.91 -12.00
C ASP A 221 56.55 -15.95 -11.41
N GLY A 222 56.29 -15.10 -10.40
CA GLY A 222 54.98 -15.02 -9.75
C GLY A 222 53.84 -14.62 -10.68
N ARG A 223 54.12 -13.87 -11.75
CA ARG A 223 53.08 -13.52 -12.75
C ARG A 223 52.62 -14.74 -13.53
N VAL A 224 53.54 -15.66 -13.82
CA VAL A 224 53.22 -16.94 -14.50
C VAL A 224 52.39 -17.81 -13.57
N ARG A 225 52.76 -17.91 -12.29
CA ARG A 225 51.97 -18.66 -11.29
C ARG A 225 50.55 -18.11 -11.15
N SER A 226 50.38 -16.78 -11.07
CA SER A 226 49.05 -16.16 -11.03
C SER A 226 48.25 -16.40 -12.31
N ALA A 227 48.86 -16.24 -13.49
CA ALA A 227 48.20 -16.50 -14.77
C ALA A 227 47.75 -17.96 -14.91
N ALA A 228 48.50 -18.91 -14.33
CA ALA A 228 48.12 -20.32 -14.32
C ALA A 228 46.86 -20.55 -13.47
N LEU A 229 46.80 -19.94 -12.29
CA LEU A 229 45.61 -19.98 -11.43
C LEU A 229 44.38 -19.33 -12.10
N GLU A 230 44.55 -18.19 -12.78
CA GLU A 230 43.48 -17.53 -13.53
C GLU A 230 42.94 -18.40 -14.68
N ALA A 231 43.84 -19.02 -15.44
CA ALA A 231 43.46 -19.96 -16.50
C ALA A 231 42.70 -21.16 -15.91
N MET A 232 43.19 -21.73 -14.80
CA MET A 232 42.51 -22.83 -14.10
C MET A 232 41.10 -22.44 -13.64
N GLY A 233 40.85 -21.19 -13.23
CA GLY A 233 39.51 -20.73 -12.82
C GLY A 233 38.43 -20.82 -13.90
N LYS A 234 38.79 -21.06 -15.16
CA LYS A 234 37.83 -21.35 -16.24
C LYS A 234 37.38 -22.80 -16.29
N LEU A 235 38.07 -23.69 -15.59
CA LEU A 235 37.72 -25.10 -15.47
C LEU A 235 36.70 -25.31 -14.36
N GLY A 236 35.78 -26.25 -14.57
CA GLY A 236 34.80 -26.61 -13.56
C GLY A 236 35.46 -27.25 -12.31
N PRO A 237 34.82 -27.12 -11.13
CA PRO A 237 35.37 -27.61 -9.87
C PRO A 237 35.62 -29.13 -9.88
N GLU A 238 34.81 -29.90 -10.60
CA GLU A 238 34.99 -31.36 -10.75
C GLU A 238 36.33 -31.72 -11.40
N THR A 239 36.78 -30.96 -12.41
CA THR A 239 38.05 -31.20 -13.11
C THR A 239 39.25 -30.84 -12.23
N LEU A 240 39.11 -29.81 -11.38
CA LEU A 240 40.19 -29.32 -10.54
C LEU A 240 40.28 -30.01 -9.19
N ARG A 241 39.22 -30.69 -8.73
CA ARG A 241 39.15 -31.34 -7.42
C ARG A 241 40.36 -32.24 -7.08
N PRO A 242 40.90 -33.06 -8.01
CA PRO A 242 42.08 -33.88 -7.73
C PRO A 242 43.36 -33.06 -7.42
N HIS A 243 43.37 -31.78 -7.77
CA HIS A 243 44.51 -30.88 -7.69
C HIS A 243 44.36 -29.80 -6.61
N VAL A 244 43.42 -29.98 -5.67
CA VAL A 244 43.15 -29.03 -4.59
C VAL A 244 44.37 -28.66 -3.78
N SER A 245 45.19 -29.64 -3.44
CA SER A 245 46.40 -29.43 -2.63
C SER A 245 47.40 -28.56 -3.37
N SER A 246 47.59 -28.78 -4.67
CA SER A 246 48.51 -27.96 -5.48
C SER A 246 48.06 -26.50 -5.59
N VAL A 247 46.76 -26.24 -5.64
CA VAL A 247 46.22 -24.87 -5.61
C VAL A 247 46.32 -24.27 -4.20
N ALA A 248 46.10 -25.08 -3.15
CA ALA A 248 46.20 -24.66 -1.76
C ALA A 248 47.64 -24.29 -1.37
N ASP A 249 48.66 -24.98 -1.91
CA ASP A 249 50.07 -24.63 -1.71
C ASP A 249 50.35 -23.17 -2.12
N CYS A 250 49.71 -22.69 -3.20
CA CYS A 250 49.82 -21.30 -3.67
C CYS A 250 49.25 -20.26 -2.69
N LEU A 251 48.45 -20.64 -1.69
CA LEU A 251 48.03 -19.72 -0.62
C LEU A 251 49.21 -19.28 0.24
N SER A 252 50.26 -20.09 0.31
CA SER A 252 51.46 -19.78 1.12
C SER A 252 52.54 -19.03 0.33
N ASP A 253 52.29 -18.74 -0.96
CA ASP A 253 53.25 -18.11 -1.87
C ASP A 253 53.80 -16.77 -1.33
N ALA A 254 55.02 -16.43 -1.74
CA ALA A 254 55.67 -15.18 -1.39
C ALA A 254 54.96 -13.97 -2.04
N GLU A 255 54.49 -14.12 -3.27
CA GLU A 255 53.85 -13.06 -4.05
C GLU A 255 52.38 -12.86 -3.66
N HIS A 256 51.98 -11.60 -3.51
CA HIS A 256 50.62 -11.26 -3.10
C HIS A 256 49.57 -11.68 -4.12
N ASP A 257 49.83 -11.44 -5.40
CA ASP A 257 48.87 -11.70 -6.47
C ASP A 257 48.57 -13.20 -6.62
N VAL A 258 49.59 -14.04 -6.43
CA VAL A 258 49.43 -15.51 -6.45
C VAL A 258 48.53 -15.98 -5.31
N ARG A 259 48.79 -15.53 -4.08
CA ARG A 259 47.95 -15.87 -2.92
C ARG A 259 46.50 -15.44 -3.10
N ARG A 260 46.31 -14.21 -3.60
CA ARG A 260 44.98 -13.67 -3.91
C ARG A 260 44.25 -14.57 -4.91
N THR A 261 44.85 -14.84 -6.06
CA THR A 261 44.20 -15.60 -7.13
C THR A 261 43.89 -17.02 -6.66
N ALA A 262 44.78 -17.65 -5.89
CA ALA A 262 44.55 -18.95 -5.26
C ALA A 262 43.37 -18.92 -4.29
N ALA A 263 43.28 -17.90 -3.42
CA ALA A 263 42.19 -17.75 -2.47
C ALA A 263 40.85 -17.57 -3.18
N ILE A 264 40.80 -16.71 -4.21
CA ILE A 264 39.59 -16.48 -5.01
C ILE A 264 39.16 -17.80 -5.66
N LEU A 265 40.07 -18.50 -6.34
CA LEU A 265 39.77 -19.77 -7.00
C LEU A 265 39.20 -20.80 -6.02
N LEU A 266 39.88 -21.04 -4.89
CA LEU A 266 39.44 -22.01 -3.89
C LEU A 266 38.12 -21.64 -3.23
N SER A 267 37.83 -20.35 -3.05
CA SER A 267 36.57 -19.92 -2.44
C SER A 267 35.33 -20.14 -3.34
N THR A 268 35.53 -20.36 -4.64
CA THR A 268 34.46 -20.66 -5.61
C THR A 268 34.18 -22.15 -5.80
N TRP A 269 34.89 -23.03 -5.09
CA TRP A 269 34.76 -24.47 -5.28
C TRP A 269 33.54 -25.07 -4.57
N GLU A 270 32.88 -26.02 -5.25
CA GLU A 270 31.79 -26.82 -4.70
C GLU A 270 32.09 -28.33 -4.84
N PRO A 271 32.08 -29.11 -3.73
CA PRO A 271 32.02 -28.65 -2.34
C PRO A 271 33.30 -27.88 -1.96
N PRO A 272 33.23 -27.04 -0.90
CA PRO A 272 34.39 -26.27 -0.46
C PRO A 272 35.54 -27.19 -0.01
N PRO A 273 36.80 -26.72 -0.11
CA PRO A 273 37.97 -27.50 0.30
C PRO A 273 37.90 -27.88 1.79
N SER A 274 38.30 -29.12 2.09
CA SER A 274 38.26 -29.66 3.46
C SER A 274 39.23 -28.92 4.39
N PRO A 275 38.93 -28.82 5.70
CA PRO A 275 39.79 -28.17 6.69
C PRO A 275 41.25 -28.65 6.63
N ALA A 276 41.46 -29.97 6.53
CA ALA A 276 42.80 -30.59 6.46
C ALA A 276 43.69 -30.08 5.32
N VAL A 277 43.10 -29.56 4.23
CA VAL A 277 43.84 -28.97 3.10
C VAL A 277 44.16 -27.49 3.36
N LEU A 278 43.31 -26.78 4.10
CA LEU A 278 43.46 -25.34 4.34
C LEU A 278 44.34 -25.02 5.55
N GLU A 279 44.29 -25.86 6.60
CA GLU A 279 45.00 -25.65 7.86
C GLU A 279 46.51 -25.38 7.71
N PRO A 280 47.27 -26.15 6.88
CA PRO A 280 48.71 -25.88 6.70
C PRO A 280 49.01 -24.50 6.13
N HIS A 281 48.06 -23.90 5.42
CA HIS A 281 48.24 -22.64 4.70
C HIS A 281 47.56 -21.44 5.38
N LEU A 282 47.13 -21.60 6.64
CA LEU A 282 46.39 -20.58 7.38
C LEU A 282 47.14 -19.23 7.46
N GLY A 283 48.46 -19.26 7.65
CA GLY A 283 49.28 -18.05 7.65
C GLY A 283 49.29 -17.30 6.31
N GLY A 284 49.09 -18.01 5.19
CA GLY A 284 48.90 -17.43 3.86
C GLY A 284 47.51 -16.82 3.68
N ILE A 285 46.47 -17.53 4.14
CA ILE A 285 45.08 -17.05 4.13
C ILE A 285 44.94 -15.77 4.97
N VAL A 286 45.51 -15.75 6.18
CA VAL A 286 45.49 -14.58 7.07
C VAL A 286 46.22 -13.37 6.46
N ARG A 287 47.32 -13.58 5.72
CA ARG A 287 48.01 -12.51 4.98
C ARG A 287 47.12 -11.86 3.92
N CYS A 288 46.16 -12.58 3.35
CA CYS A 288 45.21 -12.04 2.38
C CYS A 288 44.19 -11.09 3.01
N LEU A 289 43.97 -11.15 4.33
CA LEU A 289 43.04 -10.26 5.04
C LEU A 289 43.60 -8.85 5.30
N GLY A 290 44.93 -8.68 5.23
CA GLY A 290 45.61 -7.41 5.48
C GLY A 290 45.81 -6.54 4.23
N GLY A 291 45.39 -7.02 3.06
CA GLY A 291 45.57 -6.34 1.78
C GLY A 291 44.51 -5.27 1.50
N THR A 292 44.75 -4.43 0.49
CA THR A 292 43.75 -3.47 -0.04
C THR A 292 42.73 -4.14 -0.97
N ASP A 293 42.97 -5.39 -1.38
CA ASP A 293 42.10 -6.13 -2.28
C ASP A 293 40.93 -6.77 -1.52
N ARG A 294 39.76 -6.16 -1.64
CA ARG A 294 38.52 -6.62 -1.00
C ARG A 294 38.06 -7.99 -1.49
N GLY A 295 38.32 -8.34 -2.76
CA GLY A 295 38.00 -9.65 -3.31
C GLY A 295 38.83 -10.74 -2.65
N ALA A 296 40.13 -10.47 -2.48
CA ALA A 296 41.05 -11.34 -1.74
C ALA A 296 40.62 -11.52 -0.28
N CYS A 297 40.25 -10.43 0.40
CA CYS A 297 39.76 -10.46 1.77
C CYS A 297 38.49 -11.30 1.91
N CYS A 298 37.50 -11.09 1.03
CA CYS A 298 36.25 -11.86 1.03
C CYS A 298 36.52 -13.35 0.82
N ALA A 299 37.34 -13.70 -0.18
CA ALA A 299 37.71 -15.08 -0.48
C ALA A 299 38.42 -15.76 0.71
N ALA A 300 39.37 -15.05 1.33
CA ALA A 300 40.08 -15.54 2.51
C ALA A 300 39.13 -15.80 3.69
N LEU A 301 38.17 -14.91 3.94
CA LEU A 301 37.14 -15.11 4.98
C LEU A 301 36.25 -16.33 4.68
N THR A 302 35.84 -16.51 3.42
CA THR A 302 35.04 -17.68 3.00
C THR A 302 35.82 -18.99 3.20
N LEU A 303 37.12 -19.00 2.94
CA LEU A 303 37.99 -20.16 3.21
C LEU A 303 38.17 -20.40 4.71
N MET A 304 38.42 -19.34 5.50
CA MET A 304 38.52 -19.45 6.95
C MET A 304 37.24 -20.01 7.55
N ALA A 305 36.07 -19.63 7.03
CA ALA A 305 34.80 -20.17 7.48
C ALA A 305 34.69 -21.70 7.32
N GLN A 306 35.52 -22.37 6.54
CA GLN A 306 35.52 -23.84 6.45
C GLN A 306 36.24 -24.52 7.62
N LEU A 307 37.07 -23.80 8.37
CA LEU A 307 37.90 -24.34 9.44
C LEU A 307 37.10 -24.61 10.72
N GLU A 308 37.67 -25.45 11.58
CA GLU A 308 37.10 -25.74 12.89
C GLU A 308 37.09 -24.52 13.83
N ALA A 309 36.10 -24.47 14.73
CA ALA A 309 35.88 -23.35 15.65
C ALA A 309 37.11 -23.03 16.52
N ALA A 310 37.85 -24.06 16.95
CA ALA A 310 39.06 -23.90 17.76
C ALA A 310 40.16 -23.10 17.03
N ILE A 311 40.38 -23.40 15.74
CA ILE A 311 41.39 -22.74 14.89
C ILE A 311 40.96 -21.30 14.57
N LEU A 312 39.66 -21.10 14.32
CA LEU A 312 39.09 -19.77 14.11
C LEU A 312 39.22 -18.89 15.37
N GLY A 313 39.08 -19.48 16.56
CA GLY A 313 39.20 -18.78 17.84
C GLY A 313 40.52 -18.03 18.01
N SER A 314 41.66 -18.64 17.65
CA SER A 314 42.97 -17.99 17.74
C SER A 314 43.17 -16.85 16.73
N HIS A 315 42.32 -16.77 15.70
CA HIS A 315 42.38 -15.77 14.63
C HIS A 315 41.19 -14.80 14.66
N ALA A 316 40.29 -14.91 15.64
CA ALA A 316 39.07 -14.11 15.74
C ALA A 316 39.36 -12.61 15.78
N ALA A 317 40.46 -12.19 16.43
CA ALA A 317 40.89 -10.79 16.45
C ALA A 317 41.22 -10.25 15.05
N VAL A 318 41.84 -11.07 14.19
CA VAL A 318 42.16 -10.65 12.81
C VAL A 318 40.88 -10.50 12.00
N VAL A 319 39.96 -11.47 12.09
CA VAL A 319 38.66 -11.41 11.42
C VAL A 319 37.84 -10.21 11.91
N ALA A 320 37.85 -9.92 13.21
CA ALA A 320 37.14 -8.77 13.79
C ALA A 320 37.71 -7.43 13.32
N ARG A 321 39.01 -7.33 13.02
CA ARG A 321 39.58 -6.11 12.40
C ARG A 321 39.01 -5.84 11.01
N CYS A 322 38.60 -6.87 10.26
CA CYS A 322 37.92 -6.68 8.97
C CYS A 322 36.56 -5.96 9.13
N LEU A 323 35.95 -5.99 10.32
CA LEU A 323 34.72 -5.24 10.62
C LEU A 323 34.95 -3.73 10.85
N SER A 324 36.21 -3.29 10.96
CA SER A 324 36.56 -1.85 11.02
C SER A 324 36.75 -1.23 9.63
N CYS A 325 36.66 -2.01 8.56
CA CYS A 325 36.91 -1.57 7.20
C CYS A 325 35.66 -0.89 6.61
N GLY A 326 35.68 0.45 6.54
CA GLY A 326 34.76 1.28 5.74
C GLY A 326 33.27 1.21 6.09
N ARG A 327 32.51 2.22 5.65
CA ARG A 327 31.03 2.28 5.76
C ARG A 327 30.33 2.27 4.39
N GLY A 328 31.08 2.02 3.33
CA GLY A 328 30.62 2.13 1.94
C GLY A 328 30.04 0.81 1.42
N ALA A 329 29.22 0.90 0.35
CA ALA A 329 28.57 -0.27 -0.25
C ALA A 329 29.57 -1.34 -0.73
N GLU A 330 30.76 -0.92 -1.13
CA GLU A 330 31.83 -1.79 -1.64
C GLU A 330 32.44 -2.71 -0.57
N ASP A 331 32.25 -2.41 0.73
CA ASP A 331 32.76 -3.20 1.86
C ASP A 331 31.76 -4.28 2.33
N SER A 332 30.51 -4.24 1.85
CA SER A 332 29.42 -5.07 2.36
C SER A 332 29.72 -6.57 2.26
N ALA A 333 30.33 -7.03 1.17
CA ALA A 333 30.68 -8.44 0.98
C ALA A 333 31.72 -8.93 2.00
N VAL A 334 32.76 -8.12 2.25
CA VAL A 334 33.82 -8.43 3.21
C VAL A 334 33.25 -8.45 4.64
N LEU A 335 32.44 -7.46 5.00
CA LEU A 335 31.79 -7.39 6.32
C LEU A 335 30.88 -8.60 6.56
N ARG A 336 30.07 -8.99 5.57
CA ARG A 336 29.19 -10.17 5.69
C ARG A 336 29.98 -11.47 5.81
N ALA A 337 31.05 -11.64 5.03
CA ALA A 337 31.93 -12.81 5.14
C ALA A 337 32.62 -12.88 6.53
N ALA A 338 33.05 -11.72 7.07
CA ALA A 338 33.66 -11.64 8.39
C ALA A 338 32.67 -11.98 9.51
N LEU A 339 31.45 -11.43 9.46
CA LEU A 339 30.37 -11.76 10.39
C LEU A 339 30.00 -13.25 10.33
N SER A 340 29.89 -13.82 9.12
CA SER A 340 29.64 -15.25 8.93
C SER A 340 30.75 -16.13 9.51
N THR A 341 32.01 -15.69 9.42
CA THR A 341 33.16 -16.42 9.99
C THR A 341 33.15 -16.34 11.51
N LEU A 342 32.91 -15.15 12.08
CA LEU A 342 32.83 -14.94 13.53
C LEU A 342 31.70 -15.73 14.19
N ARG A 343 30.59 -15.98 13.49
CA ARG A 343 29.48 -16.81 14.00
C ARG A 343 29.87 -18.25 14.34
N LYS A 344 30.97 -18.76 13.76
CA LYS A 344 31.48 -20.12 14.00
C LYS A 344 32.47 -20.20 15.16
N VAL A 345 32.93 -19.06 15.67
CA VAL A 345 33.83 -18.98 16.83
C VAL A 345 33.03 -19.27 18.11
N GLU A 346 33.70 -19.79 19.14
CA GLU A 346 33.12 -19.98 20.47
C GLU A 346 32.51 -18.69 21.04
N PRO A 347 31.32 -18.74 21.69
CA PRO A 347 30.62 -17.56 22.21
C PRO A 347 31.46 -16.66 23.12
N THR A 348 32.30 -17.25 23.97
CA THR A 348 33.20 -16.53 24.89
C THR A 348 34.25 -15.70 24.14
N THR A 349 34.80 -16.22 23.05
CA THR A 349 35.77 -15.51 22.21
C THR A 349 35.07 -14.45 21.36
N LEU A 350 33.86 -14.74 20.86
CA LEU A 350 33.05 -13.77 20.13
C LEU A 350 32.68 -12.57 21.02
N ALA A 351 32.42 -12.78 22.31
CA ALA A 351 32.07 -11.72 23.26
C ALA A 351 33.15 -10.63 23.34
N VAL A 352 34.44 -10.99 23.27
CA VAL A 352 35.57 -10.05 23.26
C VAL A 352 35.52 -9.11 22.05
N HIS A 353 34.93 -9.55 20.94
CA HIS A 353 34.85 -8.80 19.69
C HIS A 353 33.46 -8.20 19.41
N SER A 354 32.52 -8.31 20.37
CA SER A 354 31.14 -7.79 20.25
C SER A 354 31.08 -6.31 19.87
N ALA A 355 31.99 -5.48 20.40
CA ALA A 355 32.08 -4.06 20.05
C ALA A 355 32.31 -3.83 18.54
N ALA A 356 33.11 -4.69 17.88
CA ALA A 356 33.34 -4.59 16.45
C ALA A 356 32.08 -4.96 15.65
N VAL A 357 31.33 -5.97 16.10
CA VAL A 357 30.04 -6.38 15.50
C VAL A 357 29.00 -5.28 15.66
N VAL A 358 28.94 -4.62 16.82
CA VAL A 358 28.00 -3.53 17.10
C VAL A 358 28.21 -2.33 16.17
N ARG A 359 29.47 -2.00 15.81
CA ARG A 359 29.75 -0.92 14.85
C ARG A 359 29.13 -1.17 13.47
N CYS A 360 28.91 -2.43 13.09
CA CYS A 360 28.27 -2.77 11.82
C CYS A 360 26.80 -2.30 11.76
N PHE A 361 26.17 -1.96 12.89
CA PHE A 361 24.83 -1.39 12.91
C PHE A 361 24.72 0.02 12.31
N GLU A 362 25.84 0.72 12.14
CA GLU A 362 25.89 2.04 11.49
C GLU A 362 26.15 1.94 9.98
N HIS A 363 26.20 0.72 9.43
CA HIS A 363 26.46 0.50 8.00
C HIS A 363 25.22 0.79 7.15
N MET A 364 25.40 1.29 5.93
CA MET A 364 24.30 1.66 5.02
C MET A 364 23.53 0.43 4.49
N ASP A 365 24.23 -0.68 4.23
CA ASP A 365 23.62 -1.94 3.80
C ASP A 365 22.87 -2.64 4.95
N ALA A 366 21.57 -2.86 4.75
CA ALA A 366 20.69 -3.57 5.68
C ALA A 366 21.09 -5.03 5.90
N ALA A 367 21.67 -5.70 4.89
CA ALA A 367 22.12 -7.08 5.03
C ALA A 367 23.27 -7.20 6.03
N VAL A 368 24.21 -6.25 6.03
CA VAL A 368 25.30 -6.15 7.01
C VAL A 368 24.73 -5.94 8.43
N ARG A 369 23.80 -4.99 8.60
CA ARG A 369 23.18 -4.72 9.91
C ARG A 369 22.42 -5.94 10.45
N ARG A 370 21.70 -6.66 9.57
CA ARG A 370 21.01 -7.90 9.91
C ARG A 370 22.00 -9.01 10.29
N ASP A 371 23.04 -9.23 9.49
CA ASP A 371 24.05 -10.27 9.77
C ASP A 371 24.78 -10.00 11.10
N ALA A 372 24.94 -8.73 11.47
CA ALA A 372 25.46 -8.33 12.77
C ALA A 372 24.53 -8.72 13.93
N LEU A 373 23.20 -8.54 13.80
CA LEU A 373 22.22 -9.01 14.79
C LEU A 373 22.27 -10.53 14.95
N VAL A 374 22.28 -11.27 13.83
CA VAL A 374 22.42 -12.74 13.83
C VAL A 374 23.71 -13.17 14.53
N THR A 375 24.80 -12.42 14.34
CA THR A 375 26.09 -12.69 14.97
C THR A 375 26.04 -12.45 16.48
N LEU A 376 25.41 -11.36 16.94
CA LEU A 376 25.22 -11.12 18.37
C LEU A 376 24.33 -12.18 19.03
N GLY A 377 23.39 -12.79 18.32
CA GLY A 377 22.57 -13.89 18.83
C GLY A 377 23.33 -15.18 19.16
N ARG A 378 24.62 -15.27 18.81
CA ARG A 378 25.51 -16.38 19.21
C ARG A 378 26.20 -16.15 20.54
N LEU A 379 26.10 -14.96 21.12
CA LEU A 379 26.66 -14.66 22.44
C LEU A 379 25.88 -15.39 23.53
N ASP A 380 26.56 -15.73 24.62
CA ASP A 380 25.87 -16.23 25.81
C ASP A 380 24.89 -15.18 26.34
N PRO A 381 23.75 -15.58 26.93
CA PRO A 381 22.72 -14.66 27.41
C PRO A 381 23.27 -13.54 28.32
N ALA A 382 24.23 -13.84 29.17
CA ALA A 382 24.87 -12.87 30.06
C ALA A 382 25.59 -11.73 29.31
N PHE A 383 26.25 -12.03 28.18
CA PHE A 383 26.91 -11.03 27.34
C PHE A 383 25.92 -10.33 26.41
N LEU A 384 24.90 -11.03 25.92
CA LEU A 384 23.83 -10.43 25.12
C LEU A 384 23.11 -9.32 25.89
N THR A 385 22.86 -9.52 27.19
CA THR A 385 22.26 -8.52 28.08
C THR A 385 22.97 -7.16 28.03
N LEU A 386 24.30 -7.15 27.92
CA LEU A 386 25.08 -5.90 27.84
C LEU A 386 24.84 -5.14 26.53
N GLN A 387 24.36 -5.82 25.48
CA GLN A 387 24.16 -5.25 24.14
C GLN A 387 22.68 -4.93 23.83
N LEU A 388 21.74 -5.28 24.72
CA LEU A 388 20.30 -5.14 24.47
C LEU A 388 19.89 -3.71 24.15
N GLY A 389 20.49 -2.70 24.79
CA GLY A 389 20.19 -1.30 24.49
C GLY A 389 20.40 -0.95 23.02
N VAL A 390 21.45 -1.46 22.40
CA VAL A 390 21.74 -1.22 20.98
C VAL A 390 20.84 -2.06 20.07
N VAL A 391 20.51 -3.29 20.47
CA VAL A 391 19.55 -4.15 19.76
C VAL A 391 18.16 -3.50 19.74
N VAL A 392 17.69 -2.93 20.86
CA VAL A 392 16.40 -2.23 20.95
C VAL A 392 16.34 -1.03 20.00
N GLN A 393 17.43 -0.28 19.83
CA GLN A 393 17.46 0.82 18.85
C GLN A 393 17.24 0.32 17.41
N ARG A 394 17.63 -0.93 17.09
CA ARG A 394 17.42 -1.51 15.76
C ARG A 394 15.95 -1.90 15.49
N LEU A 395 15.08 -1.88 16.49
CA LEU A 395 13.62 -1.97 16.27
C LEU A 395 13.05 -0.80 15.47
N ALA A 396 13.79 0.32 15.37
CA ALA A 396 13.41 1.49 14.56
C ALA A 396 14.14 1.56 13.21
N ASP A 397 14.84 0.50 12.81
CA ASP A 397 15.61 0.47 11.56
C ASP A 397 14.70 0.63 10.32
N GLY A 398 15.19 1.29 9.27
CA GLY A 398 14.44 1.47 8.03
C GLY A 398 14.12 0.15 7.31
N ALA A 399 14.97 -0.87 7.46
CA ALA A 399 14.80 -2.17 6.81
C ALA A 399 14.03 -3.16 7.70
N GLU A 400 12.95 -3.73 7.15
CA GLU A 400 12.11 -4.73 7.82
C GLU A 400 12.87 -5.97 8.29
N ALA A 401 13.84 -6.45 7.51
CA ALA A 401 14.65 -7.61 7.86
C ALA A 401 15.50 -7.37 9.12
N VAL A 402 15.99 -6.14 9.32
CA VAL A 402 16.77 -5.75 10.50
C VAL A 402 15.85 -5.66 11.71
N ARG A 403 14.70 -4.98 11.58
CA ARG A 403 13.71 -4.87 12.67
C ARG A 403 13.22 -6.23 13.14
N ARG A 404 12.99 -7.15 12.19
CA ARG A 404 12.52 -8.52 12.45
C ARG A 404 13.53 -9.32 13.25
N GLU A 405 14.80 -9.29 12.81
CA GLU A 405 15.90 -9.97 13.49
C GLU A 405 16.13 -9.38 14.88
N ALA A 406 16.03 -8.05 15.03
CA ALA A 406 16.17 -7.39 16.32
C ALA A 406 15.06 -7.83 17.29
N ALA A 407 13.80 -7.86 16.85
CA ALA A 407 12.69 -8.33 17.67
C ALA A 407 12.84 -9.82 18.06
N ALA A 408 13.30 -10.66 17.12
CA ALA A 408 13.55 -12.08 17.39
C ALA A 408 14.67 -12.28 18.43
N LEU A 409 15.78 -11.53 18.31
CA LEU A 409 16.90 -11.57 19.24
C LEU A 409 16.51 -11.09 20.66
N LEU A 410 15.62 -10.09 20.76
CA LEU A 410 15.09 -9.67 22.05
C LEU A 410 14.25 -10.75 22.71
N GLY A 411 13.56 -11.59 21.93
CA GLY A 411 12.78 -12.71 22.46
C GLY A 411 13.61 -13.86 23.03
N THR A 412 14.92 -13.92 22.76
CA THR A 412 15.82 -14.90 23.38
C THR A 412 16.50 -14.38 24.65
N ALA A 413 16.27 -13.12 25.02
CA ALA A 413 16.82 -12.52 26.23
C ALA A 413 16.08 -12.99 27.48
N ASP A 414 16.76 -12.92 28.63
CA ASP A 414 16.12 -13.18 29.93
C ASP A 414 14.90 -12.25 30.13
N PRO A 415 13.73 -12.76 30.53
CA PRO A 415 12.51 -11.97 30.68
C PRO A 415 12.66 -10.77 31.62
N ALA A 416 13.45 -10.89 32.70
CA ALA A 416 13.67 -9.79 33.64
C ALA A 416 14.46 -8.65 33.00
N VAL A 417 15.36 -8.98 32.07
CA VAL A 417 16.17 -8.02 31.32
C VAL A 417 15.40 -7.44 30.13
N LEU A 418 14.48 -8.21 29.53
CA LEU A 418 13.60 -7.75 28.46
C LEU A 418 12.51 -6.80 28.96
N ALA A 419 12.03 -6.98 30.20
CA ALA A 419 10.88 -6.25 30.75
C ALA A 419 10.97 -4.70 30.62
N PRO A 420 12.11 -4.03 30.90
CA PRO A 420 12.25 -2.58 30.70
C PRO A 420 12.10 -2.13 29.24
N HIS A 421 12.31 -3.04 28.28
CA HIS A 421 12.25 -2.77 26.84
C HIS A 421 10.91 -3.18 26.20
N ALA A 422 9.98 -3.74 26.98
CA ALA A 422 8.66 -4.14 26.52
C ALA A 422 7.89 -3.03 25.75
N PRO A 423 7.96 -1.74 26.12
CA PRO A 423 7.28 -0.68 25.37
C PRO A 423 7.80 -0.52 23.93
N ALA A 424 9.12 -0.68 23.72
CA ALA A 424 9.71 -0.58 22.39
C ALA A 424 9.29 -1.76 21.51
N VAL A 425 9.27 -2.98 22.08
CA VAL A 425 8.81 -4.19 21.39
C VAL A 425 7.31 -4.11 21.09
N ALA A 426 6.50 -3.61 22.03
CA ALA A 426 5.06 -3.44 21.83
C ALA A 426 4.72 -2.44 20.71
N LYS A 427 5.57 -1.42 20.49
CA LYS A 427 5.42 -0.50 19.35
C LYS A 427 5.56 -1.22 18.00
N CYS A 428 6.38 -2.27 17.92
CA CYS A 428 6.55 -3.09 16.72
C CYS A 428 5.32 -3.97 16.39
N LEU A 429 4.33 -4.08 17.28
CA LEU A 429 3.04 -4.72 16.96
C LEU A 429 2.21 -3.94 15.94
N ALA A 430 2.57 -2.68 15.66
CA ALA A 430 1.98 -1.86 14.61
C ALA A 430 2.83 -1.80 13.32
N ASP A 431 3.88 -2.61 13.22
CA ASP A 431 4.79 -2.58 12.07
C ASP A 431 4.09 -3.02 10.78
N GLY A 432 4.48 -2.45 9.64
CA GLY A 432 3.95 -2.85 8.33
C GLY A 432 4.33 -4.28 7.95
N ASP A 433 5.50 -4.75 8.38
CA ASP A 433 5.98 -6.10 8.08
C ASP A 433 5.37 -7.15 9.03
N VAL A 434 4.79 -8.20 8.43
CA VAL A 434 4.18 -9.34 9.14
C VAL A 434 5.19 -10.04 10.05
N GLY A 435 6.42 -10.23 9.56
CA GLY A 435 7.47 -10.93 10.30
C GLY A 435 7.90 -10.14 11.55
N VAL A 436 8.01 -8.82 11.45
CA VAL A 436 8.30 -7.95 12.60
C VAL A 436 7.20 -8.06 13.66
N ARG A 437 5.92 -7.95 13.27
CA ARG A 437 4.80 -8.07 14.22
C ARG A 437 4.80 -9.42 14.93
N ARG A 438 5.04 -10.50 14.19
CA ARG A 438 5.12 -11.86 14.74
C ARG A 438 6.30 -12.04 15.70
N ALA A 439 7.49 -11.54 15.34
CA ALA A 439 8.67 -11.61 16.20
C ALA A 439 8.46 -10.81 17.50
N ALA A 440 7.83 -9.64 17.41
CA ALA A 440 7.49 -8.82 18.57
C ALA A 440 6.48 -9.51 19.51
N LEU A 441 5.45 -10.18 18.98
CA LEU A 441 4.54 -11.01 19.78
C LEU A 441 5.27 -12.16 20.47
N GLY A 442 6.21 -12.81 19.78
CA GLY A 442 7.05 -13.86 20.36
C GLY A 442 7.86 -13.34 21.54
N ALA A 443 8.55 -12.21 21.38
CA ALA A 443 9.35 -11.61 22.46
C ALA A 443 8.50 -11.17 23.66
N LEU A 444 7.35 -10.53 23.42
CA LEU A 444 6.42 -10.19 24.50
C LEU A 444 5.82 -11.43 25.17
N GLY A 445 5.71 -12.53 24.45
CA GLY A 445 5.23 -13.81 24.96
C GLY A 445 6.02 -14.36 26.14
N GLU A 446 7.31 -14.00 26.28
CA GLU A 446 8.16 -14.42 27.39
C GLU A 446 7.92 -13.62 28.68
N LEU A 447 7.23 -12.48 28.61
CA LEU A 447 7.00 -11.60 29.75
C LEU A 447 5.80 -12.05 30.62
N ASP A 448 5.81 -11.61 31.88
CA ASP A 448 4.72 -11.85 32.82
C ASP A 448 3.60 -10.81 32.71
N SER A 449 2.41 -11.15 33.25
CA SER A 449 1.20 -10.31 33.24
C SER A 449 1.41 -8.84 33.65
N PRO A 450 2.12 -8.49 34.74
CA PRO A 450 2.22 -7.08 35.16
C PRO A 450 2.96 -6.21 34.13
N VAL A 451 3.96 -6.76 33.45
CA VAL A 451 4.71 -6.06 32.40
C VAL A 451 3.91 -5.99 31.09
N LEU A 452 3.11 -7.02 30.80
CA LEU A 452 2.26 -7.08 29.60
C LEU A 452 1.00 -6.21 29.69
N SER A 453 0.47 -5.98 30.89
CA SER A 453 -0.83 -5.30 31.10
C SER A 453 -0.92 -3.90 30.46
N PRO A 454 0.10 -3.03 30.55
CA PRO A 454 0.11 -1.72 29.86
C PRO A 454 0.04 -1.83 28.33
N HIS A 455 0.41 -2.97 27.76
CA HIS A 455 0.47 -3.21 26.32
C HIS A 455 -0.72 -4.03 25.80
N ALA A 456 -1.72 -4.31 26.64
CA ALA A 456 -2.90 -5.11 26.29
C ALA A 456 -3.63 -4.59 25.05
N ALA A 457 -3.76 -3.26 24.89
CA ALA A 457 -4.38 -2.65 23.71
C ALA A 457 -3.71 -3.07 22.40
N ALA A 458 -2.37 -3.10 22.38
CA ALA A 458 -1.59 -3.45 21.20
C ALA A 458 -1.69 -4.95 20.89
N VAL A 459 -1.63 -5.80 21.92
CA VAL A 459 -1.79 -7.26 21.78
C VAL A 459 -3.20 -7.62 21.29
N VAL A 460 -4.25 -7.01 21.86
CA VAL A 460 -5.64 -7.28 21.46
C VAL A 460 -5.91 -6.83 20.02
N ARG A 461 -5.29 -5.74 19.55
CA ARG A 461 -5.41 -5.31 18.14
C ARG A 461 -4.89 -6.38 17.17
N CYS A 462 -3.86 -7.14 17.55
CA CYS A 462 -3.31 -8.23 16.73
C CYS A 462 -4.29 -9.41 16.54
N LEU A 463 -5.39 -9.49 17.29
CA LEU A 463 -6.44 -10.50 17.04
C LEU A 463 -7.22 -10.25 15.76
N SER A 464 -7.21 -9.01 15.28
CA SER A 464 -7.84 -8.60 14.02
C SER A 464 -6.80 -8.39 12.91
N ASP A 465 -5.57 -8.87 13.09
CA ASP A 465 -4.52 -8.76 12.09
C ASP A 465 -4.90 -9.53 10.82
N GLU A 466 -4.58 -9.00 9.64
CA GLU A 466 -4.82 -9.68 8.36
C GLU A 466 -4.07 -11.01 8.29
N ASP A 467 -2.84 -11.05 8.83
CA ASP A 467 -2.01 -12.24 8.81
C ASP A 467 -2.41 -13.27 9.87
N VAL A 468 -2.55 -14.51 9.41
CA VAL A 468 -2.90 -15.67 10.21
C VAL A 468 -1.87 -15.96 11.31
N GLY A 469 -0.58 -15.84 10.97
CA GLY A 469 0.52 -16.10 11.88
C GLY A 469 0.55 -15.10 13.04
N VAL A 470 0.31 -13.83 12.75
CA VAL A 470 0.24 -12.76 13.78
C VAL A 470 -0.94 -12.99 14.72
N ARG A 471 -2.15 -13.27 14.19
CA ARG A 471 -3.31 -13.61 15.05
C ARG A 471 -3.00 -14.80 15.96
N THR A 472 -2.40 -15.85 15.39
CA THR A 472 -2.05 -17.08 16.13
C THR A 472 -1.04 -16.81 17.25
N ALA A 473 -0.04 -15.97 16.99
CA ALA A 473 0.97 -15.59 17.97
C ALA A 473 0.42 -14.69 19.10
N ALA A 474 -0.70 -13.99 18.89
CA ALA A 474 -1.32 -13.14 19.91
C ALA A 474 -2.12 -13.93 20.96
N HIS A 475 -2.65 -15.11 20.61
CA HIS A 475 -3.51 -15.88 21.51
C HIS A 475 -2.86 -16.30 22.84
N PRO A 476 -1.60 -16.80 22.89
CA PRO A 476 -0.96 -17.16 24.16
C PRO A 476 -0.83 -15.97 25.11
N LEU A 477 -0.64 -14.76 24.57
CA LEU A 477 -0.50 -13.54 25.37
C LEU A 477 -1.84 -13.13 26.00
N LEU A 478 -2.98 -13.36 25.33
CA LEU A 478 -4.31 -13.11 25.94
C LEU A 478 -4.52 -13.93 27.21
N ALA A 479 -4.04 -15.18 27.23
CA ALA A 479 -4.15 -16.04 28.40
C ALA A 479 -3.35 -15.50 29.59
N LYS A 480 -2.27 -14.75 29.35
CA LYS A 480 -1.46 -14.10 30.39
C LYS A 480 -2.09 -12.79 30.91
N LEU A 481 -2.95 -12.14 30.14
CA LEU A 481 -3.57 -10.86 30.54
C LEU A 481 -4.72 -11.07 31.55
N GLY A 482 -4.73 -10.21 32.57
CA GLY A 482 -5.77 -10.18 33.61
C GLY A 482 -7.05 -9.42 33.21
N PRO A 483 -8.12 -9.52 34.01
CA PRO A 483 -9.43 -8.95 33.70
C PRO A 483 -9.43 -7.42 33.63
N ALA A 484 -8.63 -6.75 34.47
CA ALA A 484 -8.49 -5.29 34.46
C ALA A 484 -7.86 -4.76 33.16
N ALA A 485 -6.89 -5.50 32.61
CA ALA A 485 -6.21 -5.14 31.36
C ALA A 485 -7.08 -5.43 30.13
N LEU A 486 -7.89 -6.50 30.16
CA LEU A 486 -8.76 -6.89 29.05
C LEU A 486 -10.08 -6.10 29.01
N GLY A 487 -10.59 -5.63 30.16
CA GLY A 487 -11.89 -4.95 30.30
C GLY A 487 -12.14 -3.82 29.30
N PRO A 488 -11.23 -2.83 29.17
CA PRO A 488 -11.35 -1.73 28.20
C PRO A 488 -11.40 -2.19 26.74
N HIS A 489 -10.94 -3.41 26.45
CA HIS A 489 -10.82 -3.97 25.09
C HIS A 489 -11.82 -5.10 24.83
N ALA A 490 -12.84 -5.27 25.68
CA ALA A 490 -13.85 -6.32 25.58
C ALA A 490 -14.51 -6.42 24.18
N ALA A 491 -14.74 -5.28 23.51
CA ALA A 491 -15.29 -5.27 22.15
C ALA A 491 -14.40 -6.02 21.14
N ALA A 492 -13.09 -5.77 21.19
CA ALA A 492 -12.12 -6.38 20.27
C ALA A 492 -11.88 -7.85 20.62
N VAL A 493 -11.86 -8.20 21.91
CA VAL A 493 -11.82 -9.61 22.34
C VAL A 493 -13.04 -10.37 21.81
N VAL A 494 -14.26 -9.80 21.91
CA VAL A 494 -15.47 -10.42 21.32
C VAL A 494 -15.37 -10.58 19.80
N CYS A 495 -14.79 -9.61 19.08
CA CYS A 495 -14.56 -9.73 17.63
C CYS A 495 -13.61 -10.89 17.28
N GLY A 496 -12.64 -11.22 18.15
CA GLY A 496 -11.72 -12.34 17.96
C GLY A 496 -12.39 -13.73 17.85
N LEU A 497 -13.65 -13.86 18.31
CA LEU A 497 -14.45 -15.08 18.13
C LEU A 497 -14.79 -15.38 16.67
N GLY A 498 -14.60 -14.41 15.77
CA GLY A 498 -14.76 -14.58 14.33
C GLY A 498 -13.65 -15.39 13.66
N ASP A 499 -12.56 -15.76 14.36
CA ASP A 499 -11.49 -16.54 13.77
C ASP A 499 -11.95 -17.98 13.43
N GLU A 500 -11.60 -18.44 12.23
CA GLU A 500 -12.00 -19.75 11.71
C GLU A 500 -11.37 -20.91 12.48
N ARG A 501 -10.24 -20.69 13.16
CA ARG A 501 -9.51 -21.75 13.86
C ARG A 501 -10.10 -22.02 15.25
N PRO A 502 -10.36 -23.29 15.60
CA PRO A 502 -10.87 -23.66 16.93
C PRO A 502 -9.95 -23.20 18.08
N GLY A 503 -8.63 -23.35 17.94
CA GLY A 503 -7.67 -22.94 18.97
C GLY A 503 -7.65 -21.42 19.23
N ALA A 504 -7.84 -20.61 18.20
CA ALA A 504 -7.94 -19.16 18.30
C ALA A 504 -9.19 -18.74 19.08
N ARG A 505 -10.35 -19.31 18.71
CA ARG A 505 -11.61 -19.05 19.42
C ARG A 505 -11.55 -19.48 20.88
N ARG A 506 -10.93 -20.61 21.18
CA ARG A 506 -10.77 -21.11 22.55
C ARG A 506 -10.01 -20.13 23.45
N ALA A 507 -8.86 -19.63 22.98
CA ALA A 507 -8.09 -18.64 23.73
C ALA A 507 -8.86 -17.33 23.96
N VAL A 508 -9.66 -16.91 22.98
CA VAL A 508 -10.55 -15.75 23.11
C VAL A 508 -11.68 -16.02 24.12
N LEU A 509 -12.28 -17.21 24.11
CA LEU A 509 -13.31 -17.61 25.07
C LEU A 509 -12.78 -17.68 26.51
N ASP A 510 -11.56 -18.16 26.70
CA ASP A 510 -10.89 -18.17 28.00
C ASP A 510 -10.64 -16.74 28.51
N ALA A 511 -10.25 -15.82 27.61
CA ALA A 511 -10.14 -14.40 27.95
C ALA A 511 -11.50 -13.77 28.30
N LEU A 512 -12.58 -14.14 27.59
CA LEU A 512 -13.94 -13.68 27.90
C LEU A 512 -14.44 -14.18 29.27
N GLY A 513 -14.10 -15.40 29.67
CA GLY A 513 -14.46 -15.95 30.99
C GLY A 513 -13.88 -15.14 32.16
N LYS A 514 -12.75 -14.46 31.94
CA LYS A 514 -12.11 -13.60 32.94
C LYS A 514 -12.79 -12.23 33.07
N LEU A 515 -13.50 -11.74 32.05
CA LEU A 515 -14.05 -10.38 32.02
C LEU A 515 -15.26 -10.20 32.94
N GLU A 516 -15.37 -9.00 33.52
CA GLU A 516 -16.54 -8.63 34.32
C GLU A 516 -17.78 -8.36 33.45
N PRO A 517 -19.00 -8.74 33.88
CA PRO A 517 -20.23 -8.62 33.09
C PRO A 517 -20.51 -7.20 32.59
N ALA A 518 -20.16 -6.17 33.36
CA ALA A 518 -20.32 -4.78 32.98
C ALA A 518 -19.53 -4.41 31.70
N ALA A 519 -18.33 -4.98 31.52
CA ALA A 519 -17.51 -4.76 30.33
C ALA A 519 -18.11 -5.44 29.08
N LEU A 520 -18.84 -6.55 29.27
CA LEU A 520 -19.48 -7.32 28.20
C LEU A 520 -20.88 -6.79 27.83
N ALA A 521 -21.55 -6.07 28.74
CA ALA A 521 -22.94 -5.62 28.60
C ALA A 521 -23.16 -4.75 27.33
N ARG A 522 -22.13 -4.01 26.91
CA ARG A 522 -22.15 -3.16 25.72
C ARG A 522 -21.87 -3.89 24.41
N HIS A 523 -21.47 -5.16 24.45
CA HIS A 523 -20.87 -5.85 23.29
C HIS A 523 -21.40 -7.26 23.00
N TRP A 524 -22.20 -7.87 23.90
CA TRP A 524 -22.73 -9.23 23.73
C TRP A 524 -23.59 -9.43 22.46
N HIS A 525 -24.20 -8.36 21.93
CA HIS A 525 -25.15 -8.39 20.82
C HIS A 525 -24.48 -8.49 19.44
N ARG A 526 -23.16 -8.36 19.34
CA ARG A 526 -22.43 -8.51 18.07
C ARG A 526 -22.62 -9.92 17.52
N LYS A 527 -22.94 -10.02 16.22
CA LYS A 527 -23.15 -11.28 15.51
C LYS A 527 -22.08 -11.46 14.43
N GLY A 528 -21.55 -12.67 14.31
CA GLY A 528 -20.68 -13.07 13.20
C GLY A 528 -21.47 -13.33 11.90
N GLY A 529 -20.77 -13.68 10.81
CA GLY A 529 -21.38 -13.90 9.48
C GLY A 529 -22.48 -15.00 9.42
N CYS A 530 -22.49 -15.93 10.38
CA CYS A 530 -23.53 -16.95 10.54
C CYS A 530 -24.64 -16.55 11.54
N GLY A 531 -24.68 -15.29 11.98
CA GLY A 531 -25.64 -14.80 12.97
C GLY A 531 -25.36 -15.25 14.41
N ASN A 532 -24.26 -15.97 14.66
CA ASN A 532 -23.85 -16.40 16.00
C ASN A 532 -23.41 -15.19 16.83
N THR A 533 -23.99 -15.04 18.02
CA THR A 533 -23.48 -14.13 19.06
C THR A 533 -22.33 -14.78 19.83
N ALA A 534 -21.62 -14.02 20.66
CA ALA A 534 -20.60 -14.57 21.56
C ALA A 534 -21.12 -15.75 22.41
N LEU A 535 -22.40 -15.68 22.81
CA LEU A 535 -23.05 -16.74 23.60
C LEU A 535 -23.25 -18.04 22.79
N HIS A 536 -23.51 -17.94 21.49
CA HIS A 536 -23.60 -19.12 20.61
C HIS A 536 -22.26 -19.83 20.48
N VAL A 537 -21.18 -19.05 20.29
CA VAL A 537 -19.83 -19.61 20.16
C VAL A 537 -19.37 -20.23 21.47
N ALA A 538 -19.59 -19.54 22.60
CA ALA A 538 -19.29 -20.09 23.93
C ALA A 538 -20.07 -21.38 24.22
N ALA A 539 -21.35 -21.43 23.86
CA ALA A 539 -22.19 -22.60 24.08
C ALA A 539 -21.83 -23.79 23.18
N ARG A 540 -21.48 -23.54 21.92
CA ARG A 540 -21.03 -24.57 20.98
C ARG A 540 -19.70 -25.21 21.38
N GLU A 541 -18.80 -24.42 21.97
CA GLU A 541 -17.46 -24.86 22.35
C GLU A 541 -17.39 -25.30 23.84
N GLY A 542 -18.50 -25.21 24.58
CA GLY A 542 -18.63 -25.70 25.96
C GLY A 542 -18.00 -24.83 27.04
N HIS A 543 -17.82 -23.52 26.81
CA HIS A 543 -17.18 -22.63 27.77
C HIS A 543 -18.18 -22.03 28.77
N LEU A 544 -18.48 -22.77 29.84
CA LEU A 544 -19.47 -22.40 30.86
C LEU A 544 -19.24 -21.02 31.48
N ASP A 545 -18.01 -20.68 31.84
CA ASP A 545 -17.73 -19.38 32.49
C ASP A 545 -17.94 -18.20 31.54
N ALA A 546 -17.59 -18.35 30.26
CA ALA A 546 -17.92 -17.36 29.24
C ALA A 546 -19.45 -17.24 29.05
N CYS A 547 -20.18 -18.36 29.05
CA CYS A 547 -21.65 -18.36 29.01
C CYS A 547 -22.26 -17.63 30.22
N ARG A 548 -21.77 -17.88 31.44
CA ARG A 548 -22.22 -17.21 32.67
C ARG A 548 -22.00 -15.70 32.60
N ARG A 549 -20.78 -15.27 32.28
CA ARG A 549 -20.43 -13.84 32.19
C ARG A 549 -21.26 -13.12 31.12
N LEU A 550 -21.50 -13.75 29.96
CA LEU A 550 -22.32 -13.19 28.89
C LEU A 550 -23.81 -13.08 29.25
N VAL A 551 -24.39 -14.09 29.91
CA VAL A 551 -25.80 -14.05 30.36
C VAL A 551 -25.99 -13.00 31.45
N LEU A 552 -25.06 -12.91 32.41
CA LEU A 552 -25.06 -11.85 33.43
C LEU A 552 -24.91 -10.45 32.83
N ALA A 553 -24.25 -10.34 31.67
CA ALA A 553 -24.14 -9.10 30.91
C ALA A 553 -25.40 -8.75 30.10
N GLY A 554 -26.48 -9.54 30.18
CA GLY A 554 -27.74 -9.32 29.49
C GLY A 554 -27.88 -9.99 28.13
N ALA A 555 -27.00 -10.96 27.78
CA ALA A 555 -27.13 -11.73 26.55
C ALA A 555 -28.37 -12.64 26.58
N PRO A 556 -29.34 -12.53 25.64
CA PRO A 556 -30.56 -13.31 25.66
C PRO A 556 -30.28 -14.77 25.30
N PRO A 557 -30.63 -15.73 26.18
CA PRO A 557 -30.39 -17.16 25.95
C PRO A 557 -31.26 -17.75 24.82
N ARG A 558 -32.30 -17.02 24.38
CA ARG A 558 -33.18 -17.39 23.26
C ARG A 558 -32.81 -16.74 21.92
N THR A 559 -31.69 -16.02 21.84
CA THR A 559 -31.29 -15.40 20.57
C THR A 559 -31.07 -16.48 19.52
N LEU A 560 -31.71 -16.39 18.36
CA LEU A 560 -31.48 -17.35 17.28
C LEU A 560 -30.37 -16.86 16.34
N ASN A 561 -29.52 -17.78 15.91
CA ASN A 561 -28.56 -17.57 14.82
C ASN A 561 -29.23 -17.71 13.44
N ALA A 562 -28.46 -17.57 12.36
CA ALA A 562 -29.00 -17.64 10.99
C ALA A 562 -29.51 -19.04 10.60
N SER A 563 -29.06 -20.09 11.30
CA SER A 563 -29.56 -21.47 11.18
C SER A 563 -30.79 -21.75 12.05
N GLY A 564 -31.33 -20.74 12.75
CA GLY A 564 -32.49 -20.91 13.64
C GLY A 564 -32.18 -21.68 14.92
N SER A 565 -30.91 -21.88 15.26
CA SER A 565 -30.49 -22.52 16.51
C SER A 565 -30.26 -21.48 17.60
N SER A 566 -30.71 -21.77 18.82
CA SER A 566 -30.36 -20.99 20.01
C SER A 566 -29.00 -21.42 20.59
N PRO A 567 -28.37 -20.64 21.48
CA PRO A 567 -27.19 -21.08 22.23
C PRO A 567 -27.41 -22.41 22.97
N VAL A 568 -28.62 -22.66 23.46
CA VAL A 568 -28.98 -23.91 24.14
C VAL A 568 -28.96 -25.09 23.17
N ASP A 569 -29.45 -24.89 21.95
CA ASP A 569 -29.40 -25.93 20.90
C ASP A 569 -27.95 -26.27 20.54
N LEU A 570 -27.07 -25.26 20.48
CA LEU A 570 -25.65 -25.48 20.21
C LEU A 570 -24.93 -26.18 21.37
N ALA A 571 -25.27 -25.86 22.64
CA ALA A 571 -24.76 -26.59 23.79
C ALA A 571 -25.20 -28.07 23.78
N ARG A 572 -26.47 -28.32 23.42
CA ARG A 572 -27.02 -29.68 23.28
C ARG A 572 -26.37 -30.46 22.15
N GLN A 573 -26.16 -29.82 20.99
CA GLN A 573 -25.48 -30.43 19.84
C GLN A 573 -24.01 -30.73 20.14
N GLY A 574 -23.34 -29.87 20.91
CA GLY A 574 -21.96 -30.07 21.37
C GLY A 574 -21.79 -31.05 22.54
N GLY A 575 -22.90 -31.50 23.16
CA GLY A 575 -22.86 -32.41 24.31
C GLY A 575 -22.44 -31.75 25.64
N HIS A 576 -22.56 -30.42 25.75
CA HIS A 576 -22.14 -29.65 26.92
C HIS A 576 -23.29 -29.51 27.94
N ALA A 577 -23.47 -30.55 28.77
CA ALA A 577 -24.60 -30.68 29.70
C ALA A 577 -24.68 -29.52 30.73
N ASP A 578 -23.54 -29.10 31.26
CA ASP A 578 -23.40 -28.00 32.21
C ASP A 578 -23.85 -26.64 31.63
N VAL A 579 -23.47 -26.36 30.39
CA VAL A 579 -23.92 -25.16 29.66
C VAL A 579 -25.40 -25.25 29.29
N PHE A 580 -25.87 -26.43 28.90
CA PHE A 580 -27.26 -26.68 28.56
C PHE A 580 -28.19 -26.43 29.76
N ASP A 581 -27.87 -26.99 30.93
CA ASP A 581 -28.64 -26.82 32.16
C ASP A 581 -28.69 -25.35 32.58
N PHE A 582 -27.54 -24.67 32.55
CA PHE A 582 -27.44 -23.26 32.90
C PHE A 582 -28.31 -22.38 31.99
N LEU A 583 -28.20 -22.53 30.66
CA LEU A 583 -28.95 -21.69 29.73
C LEU A 583 -30.46 -21.99 29.74
N THR A 584 -30.85 -23.25 29.98
CA THR A 584 -32.26 -23.67 30.09
C THR A 584 -32.94 -23.04 31.29
N SER A 585 -32.27 -22.97 32.43
CA SER A 585 -32.79 -22.31 33.65
C SER A 585 -33.13 -20.82 33.46
N ARG A 586 -32.57 -20.16 32.43
CA ARG A 586 -32.72 -18.73 32.16
C ARG A 586 -33.68 -18.41 31.01
N GLN A 587 -34.38 -19.39 30.43
CA GLN A 587 -35.24 -19.20 29.25
C GLN A 587 -36.61 -18.52 29.50
N ASN A 588 -37.06 -18.38 30.75
CA ASN A 588 -38.44 -17.97 31.09
C ASN A 588 -38.62 -16.47 31.39
N ALA A 589 -37.58 -15.64 31.29
CA ALA A 589 -37.71 -14.17 31.41
C ALA A 589 -38.09 -13.56 30.04
N THR A 590 -39.27 -12.93 29.90
CA THR A 590 -39.81 -12.38 28.63
C THR A 590 -40.02 -10.85 28.67
N THR A 591 -40.02 -10.22 27.49
CA THR A 591 -39.76 -8.78 27.22
C THR A 591 -40.92 -7.78 27.44
N VAL A 592 -41.95 -8.10 28.22
CA VAL A 592 -43.12 -7.19 28.49
C VAL A 592 -43.42 -7.04 29.99
N ARG A 593 -42.63 -7.66 30.86
CA ARG A 593 -42.85 -7.71 32.32
C ARG A 593 -41.56 -7.40 33.06
N GLY A 594 -41.70 -6.87 34.28
CA GLY A 594 -40.55 -6.58 35.14
C GLY A 594 -39.94 -7.85 35.76
N GLY A 595 -40.76 -8.88 36.04
CA GLY A 595 -40.36 -10.09 36.77
C GLY A 595 -40.91 -11.41 36.23
N THR A 596 -40.60 -12.51 36.93
CA THR A 596 -40.86 -13.90 36.53
C THR A 596 -42.30 -14.37 36.82
N GLY A 597 -42.99 -13.76 37.80
CA GLY A 597 -44.36 -14.08 38.19
C GLY A 597 -44.52 -15.34 39.05
N ASP A 598 -43.45 -15.80 39.69
CA ASP A 598 -43.34 -17.05 40.45
C ASP A 598 -43.60 -16.92 41.97
N ALA A 599 -43.72 -15.69 42.48
CA ALA A 599 -43.78 -15.44 43.92
C ALA A 599 -45.20 -15.55 44.53
N LEU A 600 -46.21 -15.95 43.75
CA LEU A 600 -47.61 -15.84 44.17
C LEU A 600 -47.96 -16.64 45.42
N LEU A 601 -47.63 -17.94 45.44
CA LEU A 601 -48.01 -18.81 46.57
C LEU A 601 -47.37 -18.31 47.87
N GLN A 602 -46.12 -17.87 47.79
CA GLN A 602 -45.40 -17.30 48.92
C GLN A 602 -46.05 -15.99 49.37
N ALA A 603 -46.35 -15.08 48.45
CA ALA A 603 -47.02 -13.81 48.76
C ALA A 603 -48.42 -13.99 49.37
N LEU A 604 -49.19 -14.99 48.94
CA LEU A 604 -50.51 -15.28 49.51
C LEU A 604 -50.43 -15.96 50.90
N ALA A 605 -49.35 -16.69 51.17
CA ALA A 605 -49.09 -17.31 52.46
C ALA A 605 -48.42 -16.36 53.47
N ASP A 606 -47.89 -15.23 52.99
CA ASP A 606 -47.19 -14.24 53.83
C ASP A 606 -48.17 -13.52 54.77
N PRO A 607 -48.06 -13.72 56.11
CA PRO A 607 -48.98 -13.12 57.07
C PRO A 607 -48.63 -11.67 57.41
N ARG A 608 -47.47 -11.18 56.95
CA ARG A 608 -46.93 -9.89 57.36
C ARG A 608 -47.72 -8.72 56.76
N PRO A 609 -48.00 -7.66 57.53
CA PRO A 609 -48.70 -6.49 57.03
C PRO A 609 -47.85 -5.74 55.99
N VAL A 610 -48.55 -5.07 55.06
CA VAL A 610 -47.91 -4.16 54.11
C VAL A 610 -47.48 -2.89 54.84
N VAL A 611 -46.19 -2.57 54.78
CA VAL A 611 -45.60 -1.41 55.46
C VAL A 611 -45.11 -0.33 54.51
N LYS A 612 -44.87 -0.67 53.23
CA LYS A 612 -44.45 0.29 52.22
C LYS A 612 -44.91 -0.15 50.83
N VAL A 613 -45.29 0.82 50.00
CA VAL A 613 -45.59 0.56 48.58
C VAL A 613 -44.91 1.61 47.71
N ASP A 614 -44.00 1.16 46.85
CA ASP A 614 -43.32 1.98 45.85
C ASP A 614 -43.89 1.71 44.46
N TRP A 615 -44.38 2.76 43.80
CA TRP A 615 -44.88 2.69 42.43
C TRP A 615 -43.78 3.08 41.45
N TYR A 616 -43.32 2.09 40.69
CA TYR A 616 -42.37 2.29 39.61
C TYR A 616 -43.03 2.32 38.24
N THR A 617 -42.41 3.07 37.33
CA THR A 617 -42.69 2.98 35.91
C THR A 617 -41.42 2.62 35.15
N MET A 618 -41.53 1.74 34.16
CA MET A 618 -40.41 1.32 33.32
C MET A 618 -40.72 1.60 31.84
N PRO A 619 -39.79 2.17 31.06
CA PRO A 619 -40.01 2.39 29.63
C PRO A 619 -40.15 1.05 28.91
N LEU A 620 -41.16 0.94 28.04
CA LEU A 620 -41.34 -0.25 27.20
C LEU A 620 -40.26 -0.29 26.11
N PRO A 621 -39.70 -1.45 25.73
CA PRO A 621 -38.70 -1.52 24.68
C PRO A 621 -39.29 -1.22 23.29
N GLY A 622 -38.43 -0.82 22.34
CA GLY A 622 -38.80 -0.65 20.93
C GLY A 622 -39.47 0.69 20.59
N ALA A 623 -40.22 0.72 19.48
CA ALA A 623 -40.84 1.95 18.95
C ALA A 623 -41.88 2.56 19.92
N VAL A 624 -42.49 1.72 20.77
CA VAL A 624 -43.50 2.11 21.76
C VAL A 624 -42.87 2.87 22.94
N GLY A 625 -41.65 2.53 23.35
CA GLY A 625 -40.89 3.31 24.33
C GLY A 625 -40.42 4.67 23.81
N ARG A 626 -40.04 4.77 22.53
CA ARG A 626 -39.60 6.04 21.91
C ARG A 626 -40.72 7.09 21.82
N VAL A 627 -41.99 6.66 21.91
CA VAL A 627 -43.16 7.55 22.00
C VAL A 627 -43.64 7.78 23.44
N GLY A 628 -42.81 7.44 24.44
CA GLY A 628 -43.05 7.76 25.86
C GLY A 628 -43.94 6.75 26.60
N ALA A 629 -44.23 5.58 26.03
CA ALA A 629 -45.01 4.57 26.73
C ALA A 629 -44.17 3.85 27.80
N VAL A 630 -44.73 3.81 29.01
CA VAL A 630 -44.15 3.13 30.18
C VAL A 630 -45.11 2.05 30.71
N HIS A 631 -44.58 1.05 31.39
CA HIS A 631 -45.30 0.00 32.13
C HIS A 631 -45.25 0.28 33.64
N SER A 632 -46.35 0.02 34.35
CA SER A 632 -46.45 0.27 35.80
C SER A 632 -46.35 -1.01 36.61
N LEU A 633 -45.58 -0.97 37.69
CA LEU A 633 -45.46 -2.04 38.68
C LEU A 633 -45.39 -1.46 40.10
N LEU A 634 -45.87 -2.21 41.09
CA LEU A 634 -45.84 -1.83 42.50
C LEU A 634 -44.91 -2.77 43.26
N ALA A 635 -43.88 -2.23 43.88
CA ALA A 635 -43.06 -2.94 44.86
C ALA A 635 -43.70 -2.78 46.24
N VAL A 636 -44.17 -3.88 46.81
CA VAL A 636 -44.88 -3.95 48.09
C VAL A 636 -43.96 -4.58 49.11
N VAL A 637 -43.57 -3.82 50.12
CA VAL A 637 -42.77 -4.29 51.25
C VAL A 637 -43.72 -4.78 52.34
N VAL A 638 -43.52 -6.02 52.76
CA VAL A 638 -44.18 -6.59 53.94
C VAL A 638 -43.17 -6.78 55.05
N ASP A 639 -43.57 -6.46 56.28
CA ASP A 639 -42.70 -6.51 57.45
C ASP A 639 -43.49 -6.82 58.73
N GLU A 640 -42.85 -7.46 59.71
CA GLU A 640 -43.46 -7.68 61.02
C GLU A 640 -43.21 -6.45 61.89
N THR A 641 -44.26 -5.79 62.35
CA THR A 641 -44.13 -4.68 63.30
C THR A 641 -43.56 -5.20 64.63
N GLY A 642 -42.24 -5.08 64.80
CA GLY A 642 -41.56 -5.24 66.09
C GLY A 642 -40.77 -6.54 66.35
N ALA A 643 -40.39 -7.31 65.34
CA ALA A 643 -39.46 -8.45 65.51
C ALA A 643 -38.37 -8.48 64.42
N GLU A 644 -37.19 -9.03 64.73
CA GLU A 644 -35.99 -9.14 63.86
C GLU A 644 -36.18 -10.08 62.64
N GLY A 645 -37.35 -10.07 62.00
CA GLY A 645 -37.60 -10.73 60.72
C GLY A 645 -37.17 -9.84 59.55
N ALA A 646 -36.47 -10.41 58.57
CA ALA A 646 -36.09 -9.65 57.37
C ALA A 646 -37.34 -9.24 56.56
N SER A 647 -37.52 -7.93 56.34
CA SER A 647 -38.56 -7.40 55.45
C SER A 647 -38.43 -8.02 54.05
N HIS A 648 -39.56 -8.23 53.38
CA HIS A 648 -39.56 -8.85 52.05
C HIS A 648 -40.37 -8.02 51.07
N THR A 649 -39.84 -7.86 49.86
CA THR A 649 -40.46 -7.04 48.83
C THR A 649 -40.98 -7.90 47.70
N TYR A 650 -42.31 -7.89 47.51
CA TYR A 650 -42.98 -8.48 46.38
C TYR A 650 -43.30 -7.42 45.32
N VAL A 651 -43.51 -7.84 44.08
CA VAL A 651 -43.92 -6.95 42.99
C VAL A 651 -45.26 -7.38 42.46
N ILE A 652 -46.25 -6.47 42.45
CA ILE A 652 -47.54 -6.67 41.78
C ILE A 652 -47.53 -5.92 40.46
N GLU A 653 -47.80 -6.63 39.36
CA GLU A 653 -47.96 -6.03 38.04
C GLU A 653 -49.09 -6.71 37.26
N LYS A 654 -49.70 -5.99 36.30
CA LYS A 654 -50.77 -6.53 35.45
C LYS A 654 -50.34 -6.51 33.99
N ALA A 655 -50.39 -7.65 33.30
CA ALA A 655 -49.93 -7.80 31.91
C ALA A 655 -50.86 -8.71 31.09
N ALA A 656 -50.72 -8.67 29.77
CA ALA A 656 -51.47 -9.55 28.87
C ALA A 656 -51.01 -11.01 29.00
N SER A 657 -51.96 -11.95 29.09
CA SER A 657 -51.66 -13.38 29.13
C SER A 657 -51.22 -13.87 27.75
N THR A 658 -50.02 -14.44 27.63
CA THR A 658 -49.51 -15.03 26.39
C THR A 658 -50.28 -16.31 26.10
N ARG A 659 -51.09 -16.31 25.03
CA ARG A 659 -51.78 -17.51 24.53
C ARG A 659 -50.78 -18.62 24.25
N GLY A 660 -50.90 -19.76 24.94
CA GLY A 660 -50.15 -20.97 24.56
C GLY A 660 -49.83 -21.99 25.65
N VAL A 661 -50.23 -21.80 26.91
CA VAL A 661 -50.06 -22.85 27.94
C VAL A 661 -51.35 -23.01 28.72
N VAL A 662 -52.13 -24.04 28.38
CA VAL A 662 -53.13 -24.61 29.29
C VAL A 662 -52.34 -25.50 30.25
N SER A 663 -51.99 -24.95 31.41
CA SER A 663 -51.44 -25.67 32.55
C SER A 663 -52.38 -25.42 33.74
N SER A 664 -52.70 -26.49 34.46
CA SER A 664 -53.80 -26.69 35.39
C SER A 664 -53.77 -25.91 36.72
N THR A 665 -53.39 -24.63 36.71
CA THR A 665 -53.44 -23.77 37.90
C THR A 665 -54.12 -22.44 37.57
N GLU A 666 -55.44 -22.49 37.40
CA GLU A 666 -56.31 -21.36 36.97
C GLU A 666 -56.17 -20.08 37.80
N ASP A 667 -55.63 -20.14 39.02
CA ASP A 667 -55.61 -18.98 39.92
C ASP A 667 -54.32 -18.15 39.84
N HIS A 668 -53.22 -18.63 39.25
CA HIS A 668 -51.92 -17.92 39.33
C HIS A 668 -51.87 -16.58 38.59
N PHE A 669 -52.50 -16.53 37.42
CA PHE A 669 -52.48 -15.38 36.52
C PHE A 669 -53.89 -14.81 36.30
N ARG A 670 -54.78 -15.02 37.28
CA ARG A 670 -56.18 -14.61 37.20
C ARG A 670 -56.28 -13.14 36.79
N ASN A 671 -57.03 -12.87 35.73
CA ASN A 671 -57.22 -11.54 35.15
C ASN A 671 -55.92 -10.80 34.77
N GLY A 672 -54.83 -11.52 34.51
CA GLY A 672 -53.55 -10.96 34.07
C GLY A 672 -52.72 -10.32 35.19
N VAL A 673 -52.98 -10.64 36.46
CA VAL A 673 -52.22 -10.14 37.62
C VAL A 673 -51.08 -11.11 37.95
N HIS A 674 -49.86 -10.58 38.08
CA HIS A 674 -48.64 -11.33 38.37
C HIS A 674 -48.01 -10.86 39.68
N VAL A 675 -47.38 -11.78 40.40
CA VAL A 675 -46.61 -11.48 41.62
C VAL A 675 -45.20 -12.05 41.50
N SER A 676 -44.17 -11.21 41.64
CA SER A 676 -42.74 -11.58 41.52
C SER A 676 -41.95 -11.16 42.77
N HIS A 677 -40.71 -11.64 42.91
CA HIS A 677 -39.77 -11.11 43.91
C HIS A 677 -39.11 -9.82 43.42
N TRP A 678 -38.87 -8.86 44.32
CA TRP A 678 -38.17 -7.62 43.95
C TRP A 678 -36.76 -7.85 43.42
N VAL A 679 -36.03 -8.84 43.92
CA VAL A 679 -34.65 -9.15 43.47
C VAL A 679 -34.58 -9.48 41.97
N ASP A 680 -35.65 -10.04 41.41
CA ASP A 680 -35.73 -10.39 39.98
C ASP A 680 -36.15 -9.20 39.11
N VAL A 681 -36.72 -8.16 39.73
CA VAL A 681 -37.27 -6.98 39.06
C VAL A 681 -36.33 -5.78 39.17
N ALA A 682 -35.66 -5.59 40.30
CA ALA A 682 -34.84 -4.43 40.64
C ALA A 682 -33.76 -4.09 39.59
N PRO A 683 -33.02 -5.05 39.00
CA PRO A 683 -32.02 -4.75 37.97
C PRO A 683 -32.60 -4.13 36.68
N ASN A 684 -33.90 -4.31 36.46
CA ASN A 684 -34.62 -3.85 35.27
C ASN A 684 -35.32 -2.49 35.49
N VAL A 685 -35.23 -1.90 36.69
CA VAL A 685 -35.89 -0.64 37.07
C VAL A 685 -34.82 0.42 37.32
N GLY A 686 -34.60 1.29 36.34
CA GLY A 686 -33.51 2.29 36.35
C GLY A 686 -33.88 3.68 36.94
N ALA A 687 -35.02 3.83 37.62
CA ALA A 687 -35.53 5.11 38.11
C ALA A 687 -36.02 5.03 39.57
N SER A 688 -36.04 6.18 40.26
CA SER A 688 -36.72 6.35 41.56
C SER A 688 -38.24 6.10 41.41
N PRO A 689 -38.92 5.63 42.47
CA PRO A 689 -40.37 5.45 42.43
C PRO A 689 -41.07 6.77 42.10
N VAL A 690 -42.12 6.69 41.28
CA VAL A 690 -42.94 7.84 40.88
C VAL A 690 -43.83 8.29 42.04
N HIS A 691 -44.29 7.33 42.84
CA HIS A 691 -45.02 7.57 44.07
C HIS A 691 -44.60 6.53 45.12
N THR A 692 -44.54 6.94 46.38
CA THR A 692 -44.19 6.09 47.52
C THR A 692 -45.21 6.30 48.63
N LEU A 693 -45.72 5.20 49.19
CA LEU A 693 -46.42 5.18 50.46
C LEU A 693 -45.45 4.64 51.51
N GLU A 694 -45.05 5.48 52.45
CA GLU A 694 -44.35 5.04 53.65
C GLU A 694 -45.35 4.49 54.67
N ALA A 695 -44.88 3.86 55.75
CA ALA A 695 -45.74 3.18 56.73
C ALA A 695 -46.85 4.06 57.33
N THR A 696 -46.66 5.38 57.40
CA THR A 696 -47.66 6.34 57.88
C THR A 696 -48.78 6.63 56.88
N ASP A 697 -48.51 6.40 55.59
CA ASP A 697 -49.42 6.68 54.48
C ASP A 697 -50.19 5.43 54.03
N VAL A 698 -49.80 4.25 54.53
CA VAL A 698 -50.48 2.97 54.31
C VAL A 698 -51.60 2.80 55.34
N ARG A 699 -52.82 2.49 54.89
CA ARG A 699 -53.97 2.22 55.77
C ARG A 699 -53.69 0.97 56.60
N THR A 700 -54.05 1.00 57.87
CA THR A 700 -53.89 -0.16 58.78
C THR A 700 -54.87 -1.29 58.48
N SER A 701 -56.00 -0.99 57.82
CA SER A 701 -57.00 -1.99 57.41
C SER A 701 -57.75 -1.59 56.12
N SER A 702 -58.28 -2.60 55.43
CA SER A 702 -59.22 -2.45 54.30
C SER A 702 -60.55 -1.84 54.76
N ASP A 703 -61.42 -1.43 53.82
CA ASP A 703 -62.76 -0.90 54.13
C ASP A 703 -63.67 -1.89 54.91
N GLU A 704 -63.34 -3.18 54.91
CA GLU A 704 -64.01 -4.25 55.70
C GLU A 704 -63.32 -4.55 57.05
N GLY A 705 -62.36 -3.74 57.50
CA GLY A 705 -61.69 -3.88 58.81
C GLY A 705 -60.59 -4.95 58.90
N ARG A 706 -60.20 -5.61 57.79
CA ARG A 706 -59.11 -6.60 57.74
C ARG A 706 -57.73 -5.94 57.51
N PRO A 707 -56.63 -6.46 58.08
CA PRO A 707 -55.28 -5.94 57.83
C PRO A 707 -54.88 -6.06 56.35
N LEU A 708 -54.14 -5.07 55.85
CA LEU A 708 -53.65 -5.08 54.47
C LEU A 708 -52.53 -6.12 54.31
N SER A 709 -52.81 -7.14 53.51
CA SER A 709 -51.86 -8.20 53.15
C SER A 709 -51.67 -8.24 51.63
N MET A 710 -50.64 -8.95 51.18
CA MET A 710 -50.46 -9.25 49.75
C MET A 710 -51.69 -9.94 49.13
N ARG A 711 -52.40 -10.79 49.90
CA ARG A 711 -53.68 -11.40 49.46
C ARG A 711 -54.74 -10.33 49.18
N THR A 712 -54.89 -9.36 50.06
CA THR A 712 -55.86 -8.26 49.92
C THR A 712 -55.53 -7.36 48.73
N LEU A 713 -54.27 -6.93 48.59
CA LEU A 713 -53.84 -6.06 47.50
C LEU A 713 -53.92 -6.74 46.13
N ARG A 714 -53.58 -8.03 46.04
CA ARG A 714 -53.79 -8.79 44.81
C ARG A 714 -55.27 -8.91 44.48
N GLY A 715 -56.14 -9.12 45.47
CA GLY A 715 -57.59 -9.16 45.29
C GLY A 715 -58.09 -7.92 44.55
N VAL A 716 -57.70 -6.73 45.02
CA VAL A 716 -58.02 -5.45 44.36
C VAL A 716 -57.59 -5.44 42.89
N ALA A 717 -56.39 -5.90 42.56
CA ALA A 717 -55.90 -5.93 41.18
C ALA A 717 -56.67 -6.95 40.28
N VAL A 718 -57.12 -8.06 40.88
CA VAL A 718 -57.86 -9.12 40.20
C VAL A 718 -59.31 -8.70 39.95
N ASP A 719 -59.96 -8.05 40.91
CA ASP A 719 -61.37 -7.65 40.85
C ASP A 719 -61.66 -6.56 39.81
N LEU A 720 -60.64 -5.83 39.36
CA LEU A 720 -60.72 -4.92 38.22
C LEU A 720 -61.09 -5.60 36.89
N GLY A 721 -61.05 -6.95 36.83
CA GLY A 721 -61.38 -7.71 35.64
C GLY A 721 -60.18 -7.96 34.72
N PRO A 722 -60.38 -8.62 33.56
CA PRO A 722 -59.31 -9.08 32.67
C PRO A 722 -58.49 -7.91 32.09
N TYR A 723 -57.22 -8.19 31.78
CA TYR A 723 -56.34 -7.18 31.19
C TYR A 723 -56.90 -6.64 29.87
N ASP A 724 -57.07 -5.33 29.83
CA ASP A 724 -57.51 -4.58 28.66
C ASP A 724 -56.66 -3.31 28.52
N VAL A 725 -55.98 -3.16 27.39
CA VAL A 725 -55.02 -2.05 27.21
C VAL A 725 -55.65 -0.65 27.37
N ALA A 726 -56.96 -0.51 27.15
CA ALA A 726 -57.67 0.77 27.16
C ALA A 726 -58.45 0.99 28.46
N LYS A 727 -59.10 -0.06 28.99
CA LYS A 727 -60.02 0.05 30.14
C LYS A 727 -59.48 -0.55 31.44
N CYS A 728 -58.52 -1.48 31.38
CA CYS A 728 -58.02 -2.21 32.55
C CYS A 728 -56.58 -2.73 32.34
N ASN A 729 -55.62 -1.80 32.26
CA ASN A 729 -54.19 -2.10 32.02
C ASN A 729 -53.32 -2.00 33.29
N CYS A 730 -52.00 -2.12 33.15
CA CYS A 730 -51.05 -2.02 34.26
C CYS A 730 -51.16 -0.72 35.08
N HIS A 731 -51.45 0.41 34.43
CA HIS A 731 -51.61 1.71 35.11
C HIS A 731 -52.89 1.80 35.93
N HIS A 732 -54.00 1.24 35.43
CA HIS A 732 -55.26 1.19 36.17
C HIS A 732 -55.15 0.27 37.38
N ALA A 733 -54.47 -0.86 37.22
CA ALA A 733 -54.21 -1.79 38.30
C ALA A 733 -53.31 -1.19 39.38
N ALA A 734 -52.19 -0.56 38.98
CA ALA A 734 -51.30 0.10 39.91
C ALA A 734 -52.01 1.24 40.66
N LEU A 735 -52.80 2.08 39.97
CA LEU A 735 -53.58 3.15 40.60
C LEU A 735 -54.59 2.62 41.62
N ALA A 736 -55.35 1.60 41.25
CA ALA A 736 -56.38 1.04 42.10
C ALA A 736 -55.79 0.38 43.35
N VAL A 737 -54.72 -0.41 43.19
CA VAL A 737 -54.04 -1.06 44.32
C VAL A 737 -53.37 -0.02 45.22
N TYR A 738 -52.65 0.94 44.63
CA TYR A 738 -51.99 2.02 45.37
C TYR A 738 -53.00 2.87 46.17
N ASN A 739 -54.12 3.28 45.56
CA ASN A 739 -55.13 4.08 46.26
C ASN A 739 -55.96 3.27 47.26
N ALA A 740 -56.09 1.95 47.07
CA ALA A 740 -56.76 1.07 48.02
C ALA A 740 -55.95 0.96 49.33
N CYS A 741 -54.62 1.00 49.25
CA CYS A 741 -53.75 0.99 50.43
C CYS A 741 -53.36 2.38 50.94
N ALA A 742 -53.56 3.46 50.19
CA ALA A 742 -53.25 4.83 50.63
C ALA A 742 -54.34 5.44 51.55
N VAL A 743 -53.92 6.16 52.60
CA VAL A 743 -54.80 7.09 53.35
C VAL A 743 -55.33 8.19 52.42
N GLU A 744 -56.46 8.81 52.78
CA GLU A 744 -57.19 9.72 51.88
C GLU A 744 -56.32 10.88 51.34
N ALA A 745 -55.43 11.43 52.17
CA ALA A 745 -54.49 12.50 51.79
C ALA A 745 -53.37 12.05 50.83
N ALA A 746 -53.04 10.75 50.78
CA ALA A 746 -51.95 10.18 49.98
C ALA A 746 -52.44 9.53 48.67
N ARG A 747 -53.75 9.61 48.37
CA ARG A 747 -54.33 9.05 47.15
C ARG A 747 -53.89 9.83 45.91
N VAL A 748 -53.52 9.09 44.86
CA VAL A 748 -53.10 9.66 43.57
C VAL A 748 -54.35 9.83 42.68
N PRO A 749 -54.63 11.02 42.15
CA PRO A 749 -55.87 11.28 41.41
C PRO A 749 -55.83 10.89 39.93
N ARG A 750 -54.64 10.61 39.37
CA ARG A 750 -54.45 10.38 37.92
C ARG A 750 -53.36 9.36 37.64
N ILE A 751 -53.56 8.53 36.61
CA ILE A 751 -52.51 7.65 36.06
C ILE A 751 -51.42 8.44 35.32
N PRO A 752 -50.13 8.04 35.39
CA PRO A 752 -49.01 8.74 34.74
C PRO A 752 -49.11 8.91 33.21
N ASN A 753 -49.83 8.03 32.49
CA ASN A 753 -49.90 7.97 31.02
C ASN A 753 -51.31 8.19 30.42
N ARG A 754 -52.04 9.20 30.90
CA ARG A 754 -53.45 9.43 30.55
C ARG A 754 -53.70 9.68 29.05
N LEU A 755 -52.80 10.39 28.35
CA LEU A 755 -52.93 10.72 26.92
C LEU A 755 -52.80 9.49 25.99
N LEU A 756 -51.89 8.58 26.31
CA LEU A 756 -51.67 7.34 25.53
C LEU A 756 -52.82 6.34 25.73
N THR A 757 -53.42 6.31 26.91
CA THR A 757 -54.60 5.49 27.24
C THR A 757 -55.84 5.94 26.45
N LEU A 758 -56.00 7.26 26.26
CA LEU A 758 -57.05 7.83 25.42
C LEU A 758 -56.84 7.48 23.93
N GLY A 759 -55.59 7.52 23.46
CA GLY A 759 -55.21 7.11 22.10
C GLY A 759 -55.48 5.63 21.81
N ALA A 760 -55.22 4.73 22.76
CA ALA A 760 -55.57 3.31 22.64
C ALA A 760 -57.08 3.07 22.52
N THR A 761 -57.90 3.92 23.16
CA THR A 761 -59.37 3.86 23.10
C THR A 761 -59.89 4.29 21.71
N LEU A 762 -59.33 5.35 21.12
CA LEU A 762 -59.62 5.83 19.77
C LEU A 762 -59.19 4.84 18.67
N LEU A 763 -58.06 4.17 18.83
CA LEU A 763 -57.56 3.20 17.86
C LEU A 763 -58.42 1.92 17.83
N ARG A 764 -59.10 1.60 18.94
CA ARG A 764 -59.99 0.44 19.07
C ARG A 764 -61.41 0.73 18.58
N SER A 765 -61.94 1.94 18.77
CA SER A 765 -63.19 2.38 18.13
C SER A 765 -63.06 2.47 16.61
N ALA A 766 -61.84 2.58 16.08
CA ALA A 766 -61.49 2.48 14.67
C ALA A 766 -61.16 1.04 14.18
N GLY A 767 -61.38 0.00 14.99
CA GLY A 767 -61.27 -1.41 14.56
C GLY A 767 -59.90 -2.09 14.67
N PHE A 768 -58.94 -1.53 15.42
CA PHE A 768 -57.61 -2.14 15.57
C PHE A 768 -57.42 -2.76 16.96
N ASP A 769 -56.97 -4.02 16.99
CA ASP A 769 -56.70 -4.75 18.22
C ASP A 769 -55.31 -4.38 18.77
N VAL A 770 -55.28 -3.78 19.95
CA VAL A 770 -54.07 -3.29 20.63
C VAL A 770 -53.61 -4.29 21.72
N ALA A 771 -54.40 -5.34 21.99
CA ALA A 771 -54.08 -6.33 23.03
C ALA A 771 -53.27 -7.54 22.53
N THR A 772 -53.18 -7.75 21.21
CA THR A 772 -52.44 -8.87 20.60
C THR A 772 -51.33 -8.38 19.66
N SER A 773 -50.40 -7.56 20.18
CA SER A 773 -49.19 -7.19 19.42
C SER A 773 -48.13 -8.30 19.47
N GLU A 774 -48.51 -9.52 19.08
CA GLU A 774 -47.58 -10.45 18.43
C GLU A 774 -47.96 -10.71 16.96
N SER A 775 -49.06 -10.15 16.44
CA SER A 775 -49.40 -10.30 15.01
C SER A 775 -49.77 -9.02 14.24
N ALA A 776 -49.80 -7.84 14.87
CA ALA A 776 -50.12 -6.57 14.20
C ALA A 776 -48.97 -5.55 14.29
N ALA A 777 -47.85 -5.83 13.62
CA ALA A 777 -46.87 -4.81 13.18
C ALA A 777 -46.91 -4.62 11.65
N ARG A 778 -48.05 -4.92 11.03
CA ARG A 778 -48.41 -4.48 9.69
C ARG A 778 -49.73 -3.71 9.80
N SER A 779 -49.72 -2.51 9.23
CA SER A 779 -50.84 -1.56 9.03
C SER A 779 -51.20 -0.61 10.18
N LYS A 780 -50.78 0.65 10.02
CA LYS A 780 -51.55 1.89 10.27
C LYS A 780 -50.78 3.07 9.68
N LEU A 781 -51.23 3.67 8.57
CA LEU A 781 -52.26 4.71 8.50
C LEU A 781 -52.01 5.90 9.45
N THR A 782 -51.25 6.85 8.90
CA THR A 782 -51.50 8.30 8.86
C THR A 782 -52.77 8.84 9.52
N LEU A 783 -52.57 9.73 10.50
CA LEU A 783 -53.29 11.00 10.72
C LEU A 783 -52.25 11.95 11.32
N ALA A 784 -51.75 12.97 10.64
CA ALA A 784 -52.39 14.19 10.10
C ALA A 784 -51.94 15.38 10.95
N SER A 785 -51.01 16.13 10.36
CA SER A 785 -50.72 17.56 10.54
C SER A 785 -50.54 18.14 11.95
N GLY A 786 -49.36 18.73 12.16
CA GLY A 786 -49.33 20.08 12.72
C GLY A 786 -48.82 20.21 14.15
N ALA A 787 -47.62 19.72 14.43
CA ALA A 787 -46.75 20.37 15.42
C ALA A 787 -45.29 20.12 15.04
N ARG A 788 -44.69 21.15 14.43
CA ARG A 788 -43.24 21.28 14.23
C ARG A 788 -42.54 21.10 15.57
N VAL A 789 -41.71 20.07 15.69
CA VAL A 789 -40.45 20.20 16.42
C VAL A 789 -39.36 20.07 15.38
N VAL A 790 -38.96 21.25 14.89
CA VAL A 790 -37.71 21.47 14.21
C VAL A 790 -36.61 21.29 15.25
N VAL A 791 -35.77 20.28 15.05
CA VAL A 791 -34.36 20.28 15.48
C VAL A 791 -33.63 20.16 14.12
N ALA A 792 -33.09 21.19 13.47
CA ALA A 792 -32.28 22.30 13.95
C ALA A 792 -31.53 21.97 15.24
N SER A 793 -30.45 21.20 15.09
CA SER A 793 -29.26 21.39 15.92
C SER A 793 -28.13 21.75 14.97
N GLN A 794 -28.04 23.03 14.62
CA GLN A 794 -27.00 23.90 15.20
C GLN A 794 -25.61 23.65 14.60
N LEU A 795 -25.48 23.98 13.30
CA LEU A 795 -24.40 24.86 12.82
C LEU A 795 -25.00 26.01 11.98
N SER A 796 -26.13 26.54 12.46
CA SER A 796 -26.66 27.84 12.06
C SER A 796 -26.79 28.64 13.35
N SER A 797 -25.69 29.26 13.80
CA SER A 797 -25.69 30.48 14.66
C SER A 797 -24.33 30.88 15.26
N CYS A 798 -23.22 30.14 15.10
CA CYS A 798 -21.93 30.54 15.71
C CYS A 798 -20.72 30.49 14.76
N CYS A 799 -20.86 30.94 13.51
CA CYS A 799 -19.72 31.14 12.60
C CYS A 799 -19.99 32.28 11.59
N TYR A 800 -20.80 33.28 11.93
CA TYR A 800 -21.05 34.43 11.05
C TYR A 800 -20.31 35.64 11.58
N GLN A 801 -19.00 35.71 11.34
CA GLN A 801 -18.25 36.97 11.33
C GLN A 801 -16.86 36.77 10.72
N LEU A 802 -16.78 36.73 9.39
CA LEU A 802 -15.55 37.10 8.68
C LEU A 802 -15.90 38.15 7.64
N GLY A 803 -15.85 39.40 8.11
CA GLY A 803 -16.01 40.59 7.29
C GLY A 803 -14.76 40.89 6.45
N ARG A 804 -15.03 41.57 5.33
CA ARG A 804 -14.14 42.45 4.54
C ARG A 804 -13.08 41.78 3.65
N PHE A 805 -13.51 41.43 2.43
CA PHE A 805 -12.70 41.64 1.21
C PHE A 805 -13.66 42.13 0.10
N PRO A 806 -13.40 43.29 -0.53
CA PRO A 806 -14.28 43.82 -1.58
C PRO A 806 -14.07 43.04 -2.89
N LEU A 807 -15.16 42.52 -3.47
CA LEU A 807 -15.15 41.94 -4.82
C LEU A 807 -15.54 43.01 -5.83
N ARG A 808 -14.71 43.21 -6.85
CA ARG A 808 -15.11 43.93 -8.06
C ARG A 808 -15.96 43.00 -8.92
N ASN A 809 -17.19 43.41 -9.20
CA ASN A 809 -18.00 42.84 -10.27
C ASN A 809 -17.29 43.10 -11.61
N SER A 810 -16.57 42.12 -12.15
CA SER A 810 -16.25 42.08 -13.58
C SER A 810 -17.28 41.16 -14.25
N GLY A 811 -18.27 41.76 -14.92
CA GLY A 811 -19.40 41.08 -15.53
C GLY A 811 -19.02 40.16 -16.69
N ALA A 812 -18.67 38.92 -16.39
CA ALA A 812 -18.76 37.81 -17.32
C ALA A 812 -19.47 36.66 -16.60
N ALA A 813 -20.70 36.35 -17.03
CA ALA A 813 -21.27 35.04 -16.76
C ALA A 813 -20.27 33.97 -17.23
N MET A 814 -20.17 32.83 -16.53
CA MET A 814 -19.39 31.68 -17.02
C MET A 814 -20.05 31.14 -18.30
N ASP A 815 -19.74 31.75 -19.43
CA ASP A 815 -20.36 31.49 -20.73
C ASP A 815 -19.62 30.37 -21.49
N ASP A 816 -19.35 29.26 -20.79
CA ASP A 816 -18.78 28.05 -21.40
C ASP A 816 -19.92 27.12 -21.81
N ARG A 817 -20.16 27.07 -23.13
CA ARG A 817 -21.21 26.24 -23.76
C ARG A 817 -21.09 24.75 -23.41
N TRP A 818 -19.92 24.26 -23.01
CA TRP A 818 -19.68 22.85 -22.71
C TRP A 818 -19.79 22.52 -21.22
N LEU A 819 -19.69 23.50 -20.33
CA LEU A 819 -19.61 23.30 -18.88
C LEU A 819 -20.75 22.45 -18.27
N PRO A 820 -22.04 22.65 -18.62
CA PRO A 820 -23.13 21.82 -18.08
C PRO A 820 -23.04 20.37 -18.55
N THR A 821 -22.68 20.19 -19.82
CA THR A 821 -22.53 18.86 -20.43
C THR A 821 -21.33 18.15 -19.80
N ALA A 822 -20.19 18.83 -19.66
CA ALA A 822 -18.99 18.29 -19.05
C ALA A 822 -19.21 17.88 -17.58
N ALA A 823 -19.98 18.67 -16.81
CA ALA A 823 -20.32 18.34 -15.43
C ALA A 823 -21.11 17.03 -15.34
N GLN A 824 -22.18 16.90 -16.14
CA GLN A 824 -23.01 15.70 -16.20
C GLN A 824 -22.20 14.48 -16.68
N LEU A 825 -21.28 14.65 -17.65
CA LEU A 825 -20.41 13.57 -18.12
C LEU A 825 -19.39 13.13 -17.07
N ALA A 826 -18.82 14.07 -16.30
CA ALA A 826 -17.89 13.77 -15.21
C ALA A 826 -18.55 12.99 -14.05
N ALA A 827 -19.86 13.11 -13.87
CA ALA A 827 -20.64 12.27 -12.95
C ALA A 827 -21.06 10.93 -13.60
N TRP A 828 -21.52 10.96 -14.86
CA TRP A 828 -21.98 9.77 -15.60
C TRP A 828 -20.90 8.68 -15.73
N ILE A 829 -19.64 9.06 -15.98
CA ILE A 829 -18.54 8.11 -16.24
C ILE A 829 -18.21 7.19 -15.06
N TYR A 830 -18.74 7.44 -13.85
CA TYR A 830 -18.63 6.52 -12.72
C TYR A 830 -19.48 5.24 -12.88
N GLN A 831 -20.54 5.31 -13.70
CA GLN A 831 -21.40 4.17 -14.03
C GLN A 831 -21.86 4.27 -15.50
N PRO A 832 -20.94 4.11 -16.47
CA PRO A 832 -21.26 4.28 -17.88
C PRO A 832 -22.05 3.08 -18.40
N VAL A 833 -22.94 3.32 -19.37
CA VAL A 833 -23.71 2.27 -20.03
C VAL A 833 -23.50 2.40 -21.53
N ALA A 834 -23.04 1.33 -22.18
CA ALA A 834 -22.76 1.31 -23.60
C ALA A 834 -23.86 0.55 -24.36
N GLY A 835 -24.55 1.21 -25.29
CA GLY A 835 -25.53 0.56 -26.16
C GLY A 835 -26.89 0.31 -25.48
N GLN A 836 -27.57 -0.79 -25.85
CA GLN A 836 -28.89 -1.15 -25.30
C GLN A 836 -28.80 -1.88 -23.95
N SER A 837 -27.65 -1.99 -23.30
CA SER A 837 -27.55 -2.66 -22.00
C SER A 837 -28.07 -1.79 -20.85
N ILE A 838 -28.25 -2.40 -19.68
CA ILE A 838 -28.64 -1.72 -18.44
C ILE A 838 -27.57 -2.02 -17.39
N ALA A 839 -26.87 -0.98 -16.93
CA ALA A 839 -25.92 -1.13 -15.84
C ALA A 839 -26.64 -1.01 -14.50
N LEU A 840 -26.31 -1.90 -13.57
CA LEU A 840 -26.87 -1.94 -12.23
C LEU A 840 -25.76 -1.95 -11.19
N ARG A 841 -25.82 -1.00 -10.25
CA ARG A 841 -24.94 -1.00 -9.07
C ARG A 841 -25.74 -1.34 -7.82
N ASN A 842 -25.19 -2.19 -6.96
CA ASN A 842 -25.75 -2.41 -5.63
C ASN A 842 -25.25 -1.33 -4.65
N GLY A 843 -26.05 -0.29 -4.45
CA GLY A 843 -25.82 0.75 -3.44
C GLY A 843 -26.38 0.42 -2.07
N THR A 844 -26.80 -0.83 -1.81
CA THR A 844 -27.28 -1.28 -0.51
C THR A 844 -26.16 -1.92 0.30
N ASP A 845 -26.39 -2.09 1.60
CA ASP A 845 -25.50 -2.76 2.55
C ASP A 845 -25.56 -4.29 2.49
N VAL A 846 -26.37 -4.86 1.58
CA VAL A 846 -26.63 -6.30 1.47
C VAL A 846 -26.52 -6.81 0.03
N GLU A 847 -26.15 -8.07 -0.18
CA GLU A 847 -26.12 -8.68 -1.52
C GLU A 847 -27.53 -8.72 -2.14
N VAL A 848 -27.64 -8.40 -3.43
CA VAL A 848 -28.90 -8.44 -4.19
C VAL A 848 -28.77 -9.33 -5.42
N ALA A 849 -29.81 -10.10 -5.70
CA ALA A 849 -29.93 -10.91 -6.91
C ALA A 849 -30.95 -10.28 -7.86
N VAL A 850 -30.52 -9.93 -9.07
CA VAL A 850 -31.36 -9.35 -10.13
C VAL A 850 -31.74 -10.45 -11.12
N CYS A 851 -33.04 -10.65 -11.32
CA CYS A 851 -33.59 -11.64 -12.25
C CYS A 851 -34.40 -10.93 -13.35
N VAL A 852 -34.07 -11.15 -14.62
CA VAL A 852 -34.85 -10.59 -15.76
C VAL A 852 -36.11 -11.41 -15.95
N GLU A 853 -37.26 -10.75 -16.13
CA GLU A 853 -38.50 -11.43 -16.52
C GLU A 853 -38.33 -11.99 -17.95
N ASP A 854 -38.58 -13.29 -18.14
CA ASP A 854 -38.45 -14.05 -19.40
C ASP A 854 -37.03 -14.55 -19.81
N ALA A 855 -36.00 -14.33 -19.00
CA ALA A 855 -34.67 -14.97 -19.18
C ALA A 855 -34.19 -15.70 -17.91
N ARG A 856 -33.47 -16.83 -18.06
CA ARG A 856 -32.92 -17.59 -16.93
C ARG A 856 -31.73 -16.93 -16.20
N THR A 857 -31.38 -15.70 -16.56
CA THR A 857 -30.18 -15.02 -16.07
C THR A 857 -30.40 -14.43 -14.67
N VAL A 858 -29.58 -14.86 -13.70
CA VAL A 858 -29.53 -14.32 -12.33
C VAL A 858 -28.19 -13.63 -12.15
N MET A 859 -28.20 -12.30 -12.04
CA MET A 859 -27.01 -11.53 -11.71
C MET A 859 -26.98 -11.29 -10.20
N ARG A 860 -25.86 -11.60 -9.54
CA ARG A 860 -25.67 -11.32 -8.11
C ARG A 860 -24.70 -10.16 -7.94
N LEU A 861 -25.11 -9.16 -7.18
CA LEU A 861 -24.33 -7.97 -6.90
C LEU A 861 -24.09 -7.87 -5.39
N LEU A 862 -22.83 -7.95 -4.97
CA LEU A 862 -22.40 -7.65 -3.60
C LEU A 862 -22.51 -6.14 -3.31
N PRO A 863 -22.60 -5.71 -2.04
CA PRO A 863 -22.58 -4.29 -1.68
C PRO A 863 -21.44 -3.54 -2.37
N GLY A 864 -21.77 -2.44 -3.06
CA GLY A 864 -20.83 -1.58 -3.78
C GLY A 864 -20.46 -2.04 -5.20
N THR A 865 -20.76 -3.29 -5.59
CA THR A 865 -20.41 -3.85 -6.91
C THR A 865 -21.44 -3.50 -7.99
N SER A 866 -20.99 -3.54 -9.24
CA SER A 866 -21.79 -3.25 -10.45
C SER A 866 -21.86 -4.46 -11.37
N GLY A 867 -22.89 -4.55 -12.20
CA GLY A 867 -23.01 -5.54 -13.26
C GLY A 867 -23.95 -5.08 -14.37
N GLU A 868 -23.88 -5.76 -15.52
CA GLU A 868 -24.52 -5.32 -16.75
C GLU A 868 -25.55 -6.34 -17.27
N LEU A 869 -26.75 -5.86 -17.57
CA LEU A 869 -27.84 -6.65 -18.14
C LEU A 869 -27.94 -6.35 -19.64
N ALA A 870 -27.81 -7.38 -20.47
CA ALA A 870 -28.14 -7.26 -21.89
C ALA A 870 -29.67 -7.08 -22.07
N SER A 871 -30.08 -6.14 -22.92
CA SER A 871 -31.50 -5.90 -23.25
C SER A 871 -31.83 -6.26 -24.69
N VAL A 872 -33.08 -6.65 -24.94
CA VAL A 872 -33.64 -6.95 -26.27
C VAL A 872 -34.84 -6.02 -26.59
N GLY A 873 -35.00 -4.88 -25.90
CA GLY A 873 -36.12 -3.94 -26.12
C GLY A 873 -35.90 -2.57 -25.47
N GLU A 874 -36.86 -1.63 -25.55
CA GLU A 874 -36.73 -0.29 -24.92
C GLU A 874 -36.80 -0.32 -23.38
N THR A 875 -37.55 -1.26 -22.80
CA THR A 875 -37.72 -1.46 -21.36
C THR A 875 -37.57 -2.93 -20.98
N VAL A 876 -36.88 -3.20 -19.88
CA VAL A 876 -36.66 -4.53 -19.32
C VAL A 876 -37.25 -4.59 -17.92
N ARG A 877 -38.10 -5.59 -17.68
CA ARG A 877 -38.61 -5.88 -16.33
C ARG A 877 -37.62 -6.73 -15.55
N VAL A 878 -37.24 -6.27 -14.37
CA VAL A 878 -36.35 -6.99 -13.47
C VAL A 878 -36.98 -7.16 -12.09
N ASP A 879 -36.83 -8.36 -11.54
CA ASP A 879 -37.14 -8.67 -10.15
C ASP A 879 -35.84 -8.63 -9.32
N ILE A 880 -35.75 -7.68 -8.40
CA ILE A 880 -34.68 -7.65 -7.39
C ILE A 880 -35.10 -8.55 -6.23
N ARG A 881 -34.24 -9.48 -5.83
CA ARG A 881 -34.51 -10.52 -4.82
C ARG A 881 -33.32 -10.63 -3.86
N ARG A 882 -33.55 -11.16 -2.66
CA ARG A 882 -32.44 -11.57 -1.77
C ARG A 882 -31.85 -12.90 -2.23
N PRO A 883 -30.51 -13.07 -2.22
CA PRO A 883 -29.89 -14.36 -2.50
C PRO A 883 -30.18 -15.38 -1.38
N GLY A 884 -30.42 -16.65 -1.74
CA GLY A 884 -30.71 -17.75 -0.81
C GLY A 884 -30.77 -19.13 -1.50
N VAL A 885 -30.53 -20.21 -0.75
CA VAL A 885 -30.26 -21.58 -1.24
C VAL A 885 -31.54 -22.43 -1.48
N PHE A 886 -32.71 -22.01 -1.00
CA PHE A 886 -33.98 -22.75 -1.19
C PHE A 886 -35.11 -21.87 -1.76
N ARG A 887 -36.06 -22.54 -2.43
CA ARG A 887 -36.98 -22.06 -3.50
C ARG A 887 -38.02 -20.95 -3.17
N SER A 888 -37.84 -20.08 -2.17
CA SER A 888 -38.70 -18.88 -1.99
C SER A 888 -37.87 -17.58 -1.94
N ARG A 889 -37.54 -17.04 -3.11
CA ARG A 889 -36.82 -15.75 -3.23
C ARG A 889 -37.80 -14.61 -2.95
N ALA A 890 -37.78 -14.02 -1.75
CA ALA A 890 -38.58 -12.84 -1.45
C ALA A 890 -38.20 -11.69 -2.41
N ARG A 891 -39.14 -11.28 -3.26
CA ARG A 891 -38.97 -10.17 -4.20
C ARG A 891 -38.92 -8.86 -3.43
N LEU A 892 -37.78 -8.18 -3.48
CA LEU A 892 -37.55 -6.86 -2.90
C LEU A 892 -38.22 -5.75 -3.70
N ALA A 893 -38.21 -5.87 -5.04
CA ALA A 893 -38.96 -5.01 -5.95
C ALA A 893 -39.08 -5.65 -7.33
N ARG A 894 -40.12 -5.25 -8.08
CA ARG A 894 -40.19 -5.42 -9.53
C ARG A 894 -40.03 -4.03 -10.14
N LEU A 895 -39.08 -3.88 -11.06
CA LEU A 895 -38.71 -2.60 -11.65
C LEU A 895 -38.74 -2.70 -13.17
N GLU A 896 -39.24 -1.65 -13.82
CA GLU A 896 -39.09 -1.45 -15.26
C GLU A 896 -37.91 -0.52 -15.49
N LEU A 897 -36.85 -1.06 -16.08
CA LEU A 897 -35.62 -0.35 -16.38
C LEU A 897 -35.56 -0.06 -17.86
N ARG A 898 -35.15 1.16 -18.24
CA ARG A 898 -34.99 1.53 -19.65
C ARG A 898 -33.59 1.14 -20.10
N SER A 899 -33.53 0.54 -21.29
CA SER A 899 -32.28 0.19 -21.96
C SER A 899 -31.42 1.43 -22.21
N GLY A 900 -30.10 1.29 -22.09
CA GLY A 900 -29.14 2.39 -22.22
C GLY A 900 -29.05 3.33 -21.02
N ARG A 901 -29.51 2.90 -19.83
CA ARG A 901 -29.42 3.69 -18.58
C ARG A 901 -28.74 2.91 -17.46
N SER A 902 -28.04 3.64 -16.59
CA SER A 902 -27.48 3.10 -15.36
C SER A 902 -28.42 3.35 -14.19
N TYR A 903 -28.51 2.39 -13.29
CA TYR A 903 -29.29 2.50 -12.08
C TYR A 903 -28.50 2.03 -10.86
N THR A 904 -28.60 2.80 -9.78
CA THR A 904 -28.12 2.38 -8.46
C THR A 904 -29.30 1.85 -7.66
N ILE A 905 -29.20 0.59 -7.24
CA ILE A 905 -30.15 -0.06 -6.34
C ILE A 905 -29.90 0.48 -4.94
N LYS A 906 -30.87 1.22 -4.41
CA LYS A 906 -30.88 1.72 -3.04
C LYS A 906 -32.00 1.04 -2.25
N ARG A 907 -31.84 1.03 -0.93
CA ARG A 907 -32.85 0.51 -0.02
C ARG A 907 -33.61 1.67 0.58
N THR A 908 -34.92 1.72 0.36
CA THR A 908 -35.78 2.69 1.03
C THR A 908 -35.98 2.31 2.49
N LEU A 909 -36.40 3.27 3.32
CA LEU A 909 -36.61 3.08 4.77
C LEU A 909 -37.60 1.93 5.09
N ASP A 910 -38.52 1.61 4.18
CA ASP A 910 -39.48 0.51 4.25
C ASP A 910 -38.91 -0.86 3.78
N GLY A 911 -37.63 -0.91 3.41
CA GLY A 911 -36.90 -2.14 3.11
C GLY A 911 -37.11 -2.70 1.71
N LYS A 912 -37.82 -1.99 0.83
CA LYS A 912 -37.91 -2.27 -0.61
C LYS A 912 -36.64 -1.80 -1.32
N ALA A 913 -36.35 -2.41 -2.47
CA ALA A 913 -35.29 -1.95 -3.35
C ALA A 913 -35.87 -0.95 -4.34
N VAL A 914 -35.34 0.27 -4.39
CA VAL A 914 -35.61 1.22 -5.47
C VAL A 914 -34.38 1.36 -6.34
N CYS A 915 -34.57 1.57 -7.63
CA CYS A 915 -33.48 1.97 -8.51
C CYS A 915 -33.57 3.48 -8.70
N GLU A 916 -32.55 4.19 -8.25
CA GLU A 916 -32.35 5.57 -8.70
C GLU A 916 -31.56 5.51 -10.01
N ALA A 917 -32.10 6.11 -11.06
CA ALA A 917 -31.34 6.31 -12.28
C ALA A 917 -30.15 7.21 -11.94
N CYS A 918 -28.93 6.77 -12.26
CA CYS A 918 -27.80 7.68 -12.29
C CYS A 918 -28.10 8.77 -13.33
N GLU A 919 -27.48 9.95 -13.17
CA GLU A 919 -27.79 11.08 -14.04
C GLU A 919 -27.82 10.65 -15.51
N PRO A 920 -28.96 10.87 -16.19
CA PRO A 920 -29.10 10.42 -17.56
C PRO A 920 -28.05 11.12 -18.41
N LEU A 921 -27.56 10.42 -19.44
CA LEU A 921 -26.73 11.02 -20.47
C LEU A 921 -27.40 12.34 -20.93
N PRO A 922 -26.66 13.45 -21.06
CA PRO A 922 -27.27 14.73 -21.41
C PRO A 922 -28.05 14.61 -22.73
N PRO A 923 -29.21 15.29 -22.88
CA PRO A 923 -29.99 15.23 -24.11
C PRO A 923 -29.14 15.59 -25.34
N GLY A 924 -29.15 14.73 -26.36
CA GLY A 924 -28.38 14.94 -27.59
C GLY A 924 -26.94 14.41 -27.59
N VAL A 925 -26.46 13.89 -26.45
CA VAL A 925 -25.15 13.21 -26.37
C VAL A 925 -25.30 11.74 -26.80
N ARG A 926 -24.28 11.19 -27.47
CA ARG A 926 -24.18 9.79 -27.88
C ARG A 926 -22.86 9.21 -27.40
N VAL A 927 -22.90 8.03 -26.77
CA VAL A 927 -21.70 7.29 -26.39
C VAL A 927 -21.13 6.59 -27.62
N GLU A 928 -19.87 6.86 -27.97
CA GLU A 928 -19.18 6.18 -29.08
C GLU A 928 -18.29 5.05 -28.56
N HIS A 929 -17.67 5.24 -27.40
CA HIS A 929 -16.80 4.27 -26.77
C HIS A 929 -16.79 4.43 -25.25
N VAL A 930 -16.70 3.31 -24.54
CA VAL A 930 -16.45 3.24 -23.10
C VAL A 930 -15.40 2.16 -22.88
N ASP A 931 -14.40 2.48 -22.08
CA ASP A 931 -13.38 1.57 -21.62
C ASP A 931 -13.47 1.48 -20.09
N LEU A 932 -13.78 0.28 -19.58
CA LEU A 932 -14.05 0.03 -18.16
C LEU A 932 -12.76 -0.36 -17.43
N SER A 933 -12.64 0.01 -16.16
CA SER A 933 -11.51 -0.40 -15.33
C SER A 933 -11.66 -1.87 -14.91
N GLU A 934 -11.22 -2.80 -15.76
CA GLU A 934 -11.24 -4.25 -15.51
C GLU A 934 -9.84 -4.88 -15.62
N GLY A 935 -9.50 -5.77 -14.69
CA GLY A 935 -8.25 -6.54 -14.71
C GLY A 935 -6.99 -5.66 -14.61
N THR A 936 -6.18 -5.63 -15.68
CA THR A 936 -4.95 -4.83 -15.75
C THR A 936 -5.17 -3.39 -16.23
N ASN A 937 -6.39 -3.04 -16.69
CA ASN A 937 -6.73 -1.67 -17.06
C ASN A 937 -7.27 -0.91 -15.84
N ILE A 938 -6.50 0.09 -15.40
CA ILE A 938 -6.81 0.87 -14.20
C ILE A 938 -7.44 2.23 -14.49
N VAL A 939 -7.51 2.65 -15.76
CA VAL A 939 -8.13 3.93 -16.17
C VAL A 939 -9.45 3.67 -16.88
N GLN A 940 -10.55 4.11 -16.28
CA GLN A 940 -11.86 4.09 -16.91
C GLN A 940 -12.15 5.42 -17.61
N TRP A 941 -12.48 5.38 -18.89
CA TRP A 941 -12.70 6.56 -19.72
C TRP A 941 -13.67 6.28 -20.87
N ALA A 942 -14.21 7.32 -21.50
CA ALA A 942 -15.18 7.19 -22.57
C ALA A 942 -15.02 8.30 -23.62
N THR A 943 -15.39 7.99 -24.87
CA THR A 943 -15.55 8.96 -25.97
C THR A 943 -17.03 9.12 -26.30
N LEU A 944 -17.52 10.35 -26.32
CA LEU A 944 -18.92 10.70 -26.59
C LEU A 944 -19.01 11.80 -27.65
N THR A 945 -20.15 11.93 -28.31
CA THR A 945 -20.41 12.98 -29.31
C THR A 945 -21.70 13.72 -28.99
N SER A 946 -21.75 15.03 -29.24
CA SER A 946 -22.95 15.86 -29.07
C SER A 946 -22.95 16.97 -30.10
N ALA A 947 -23.99 17.07 -30.92
CA ALA A 947 -24.12 18.05 -32.01
C ALA A 947 -22.86 18.18 -32.91
N ASP A 948 -21.92 19.06 -32.54
CA ASP A 948 -20.66 19.40 -33.22
C ASP A 948 -19.39 19.07 -32.39
N THR A 949 -19.53 18.45 -31.22
CA THR A 949 -18.46 18.30 -30.22
C THR A 949 -18.20 16.82 -29.89
N ILE A 950 -16.93 16.44 -29.76
CA ILE A 950 -16.45 15.17 -29.21
C ILE A 950 -16.01 15.40 -27.77
N PHE A 951 -16.57 14.65 -26.83
CA PHE A 951 -16.17 14.65 -25.43
C PHE A 951 -15.34 13.42 -25.11
N VAL A 952 -14.25 13.59 -24.36
CA VAL A 952 -13.55 12.49 -23.69
C VAL A 952 -13.70 12.66 -22.18
N ALA A 953 -14.36 11.71 -21.53
CA ALA A 953 -14.65 11.76 -20.10
C ALA A 953 -13.81 10.71 -19.36
N PHE A 954 -13.14 11.11 -18.29
CA PHE A 954 -12.34 10.23 -17.44
C PHE A 954 -12.97 10.05 -16.06
N ARG A 955 -13.01 8.81 -15.58
CA ARG A 955 -13.47 8.49 -14.23
C ARG A 955 -12.39 8.87 -13.21
N GLY A 956 -12.83 9.51 -12.12
CA GLY A 956 -12.00 9.77 -10.96
C GLY A 956 -12.21 8.78 -9.82
N THR A 957 -11.63 9.10 -8.67
CA THR A 957 -11.69 8.28 -7.47
C THR A 957 -13.02 8.47 -6.74
N TYR A 958 -13.64 7.37 -6.31
CA TYR A 958 -14.94 7.42 -5.63
C TYR A 958 -14.83 7.81 -4.15
N HIS A 959 -13.69 7.51 -3.52
CA HIS A 959 -13.41 7.86 -2.14
C HIS A 959 -12.30 8.92 -2.08
N VAL A 960 -12.60 10.06 -1.47
CA VAL A 960 -11.63 11.17 -1.30
C VAL A 960 -10.36 10.74 -0.57
N LEU A 961 -10.47 9.71 0.27
CA LEU A 961 -9.37 9.18 1.09
C LEU A 961 -8.33 8.42 0.27
N ASP A 962 -8.72 7.79 -0.84
CA ASP A 962 -7.79 7.13 -1.76
C ASP A 962 -6.91 8.19 -2.46
N ALA A 963 -7.49 9.35 -2.82
CA ALA A 963 -6.73 10.48 -3.37
C ALA A 963 -5.72 11.08 -2.37
N VAL A 964 -5.96 10.94 -1.06
CA VAL A 964 -5.02 11.36 0.00
C VAL A 964 -3.90 10.32 0.18
N VAL A 965 -4.19 9.03 0.01
CA VAL A 965 -3.17 7.97 0.04
C VAL A 965 -2.20 8.10 -1.14
N ASP A 966 -2.70 8.53 -2.30
CA ASP A 966 -1.91 8.75 -3.51
C ASP A 966 -0.86 9.87 -3.38
N LEU A 967 -1.06 10.83 -2.45
CA LEU A 967 -0.07 11.89 -2.15
C LEU A 967 1.30 11.33 -1.71
N GLY A 968 1.32 10.15 -1.09
CA GLY A 968 2.57 9.51 -0.63
C GLY A 968 3.46 8.98 -1.75
N PHE A 969 2.98 8.97 -3.00
CA PHE A 969 3.66 8.40 -4.17
C PHE A 969 4.05 9.45 -5.22
N MET A 970 4.08 10.73 -4.85
CA MET A 970 4.44 11.80 -5.77
C MET A 970 5.93 11.75 -6.17
N THR A 971 6.19 11.56 -7.47
CA THR A 971 7.48 11.75 -8.11
C THR A 971 7.34 12.73 -9.28
N HIS A 972 8.37 13.53 -9.53
CA HIS A 972 8.50 14.24 -10.80
C HIS A 972 9.08 13.27 -11.82
N ASP A 973 8.37 13.02 -12.92
CA ASP A 973 8.98 12.41 -14.10
C ASP A 973 9.32 13.52 -15.10
N ASP A 974 10.55 13.51 -15.62
CA ASP A 974 10.96 14.35 -16.75
C ASP A 974 10.32 13.80 -18.02
N ALA A 975 9.06 14.18 -18.23
CA ALA A 975 8.34 13.79 -19.42
C ALA A 975 8.99 14.44 -20.66
N PRO A 976 8.97 13.78 -21.83
CA PRO A 976 9.75 14.16 -23.03
C PRO A 976 9.41 15.52 -23.66
N HIS A 977 8.58 16.33 -23.01
CA HIS A 977 8.15 17.66 -23.42
C HIS A 977 8.66 18.79 -22.50
N GLY A 978 9.55 18.50 -21.56
CA GLY A 978 10.23 19.50 -20.74
C GLY A 978 9.38 20.12 -19.62
N LEU A 979 8.18 19.57 -19.35
CA LEU A 979 7.38 19.93 -18.17
C LEU A 979 7.40 18.78 -17.18
N ARG A 980 7.59 19.08 -15.89
CA ARG A 980 7.48 18.09 -14.83
C ARG A 980 6.01 17.82 -14.51
N VAL A 981 5.65 16.55 -14.39
CA VAL A 981 4.27 16.10 -14.15
C VAL A 981 4.23 15.04 -13.07
N HIS A 982 3.03 14.72 -12.58
CA HIS A 982 2.81 13.63 -11.64
C HIS A 982 3.18 12.27 -12.28
N GLY A 983 4.32 11.70 -11.90
CA GLY A 983 4.91 10.51 -12.54
C GLY A 983 4.01 9.27 -12.51
N GLY A 984 3.37 8.99 -11.37
CA GLY A 984 2.40 7.87 -11.25
C GLY A 984 1.27 7.95 -12.29
N MET A 985 0.53 9.06 -12.32
CA MET A 985 -0.56 9.28 -13.27
C MET A 985 -0.07 9.29 -14.74
N TRP A 986 1.10 9.87 -15.00
CA TRP A 986 1.70 9.89 -16.33
C TRP A 986 2.01 8.47 -16.84
N ASN A 987 2.64 7.64 -16.01
CA ASN A 987 2.99 6.26 -16.36
C ASN A 987 1.76 5.40 -16.59
N VAL A 988 0.68 5.63 -15.83
CA VAL A 988 -0.60 4.94 -16.00
C VAL A 988 -1.26 5.24 -17.35
N LEU A 989 -1.21 6.48 -17.84
CA LEU A 989 -1.73 6.84 -19.16
C LEU A 989 -0.89 6.27 -20.32
N HIS A 990 0.40 6.00 -20.09
CA HIS A 990 1.38 5.61 -21.11
C HIS A 990 1.85 4.15 -21.01
N GLN A 991 1.09 3.28 -20.33
CA GLN A 991 1.46 1.87 -20.19
C GLN A 991 1.55 1.17 -21.55
N ARG A 992 2.62 0.40 -21.77
CA ARG A 992 2.85 -0.34 -23.04
C ARG A 992 1.71 -1.29 -23.41
N ARG A 993 1.01 -1.84 -22.42
CA ARG A 993 -0.10 -2.79 -22.64
C ARG A 993 -1.43 -2.11 -22.93
N HIS A 994 -1.62 -0.85 -22.54
CA HIS A 994 -2.89 -0.13 -22.68
C HIS A 994 -2.65 1.39 -22.87
N PRO A 995 -2.21 1.85 -24.06
CA PRO A 995 -1.81 3.24 -24.29
C PRO A 995 -3.04 4.15 -24.46
N VAL A 996 -3.66 4.55 -23.35
CA VAL A 996 -4.93 5.31 -23.29
C VAL A 996 -4.94 6.51 -24.23
N VAL A 997 -3.90 7.35 -24.20
CA VAL A 997 -3.84 8.57 -25.01
C VAL A 997 -3.79 8.26 -26.51
N SER A 998 -3.02 7.26 -26.93
CA SER A 998 -2.93 6.88 -28.34
C SER A 998 -4.25 6.33 -28.86
N VAL A 999 -4.96 5.53 -28.06
CA VAL A 999 -6.30 5.01 -28.41
C VAL A 999 -7.33 6.14 -28.48
N ALA A 1000 -7.29 7.10 -27.56
CA ALA A 1000 -8.18 8.27 -27.59
C ALA A 1000 -7.97 9.12 -28.86
N VAL A 1001 -6.73 9.41 -29.22
CA VAL A 1001 -6.38 10.18 -30.43
C VAL A 1001 -6.86 9.49 -31.71
N GLU A 1002 -6.64 8.17 -31.82
CA GLU A 1002 -7.09 7.38 -32.98
C GLU A 1002 -8.61 7.40 -33.11
N ARG A 1003 -9.34 7.28 -32.00
CA ARG A 1003 -10.81 7.35 -32.00
C ARG A 1003 -11.35 8.73 -32.37
N ILE A 1004 -10.75 9.80 -31.83
CA ILE A 1004 -11.12 11.18 -32.19
C ILE A 1004 -10.94 11.39 -33.70
N ARG A 1005 -9.82 10.92 -34.25
CA ARG A 1005 -9.55 10.99 -35.69
C ARG A 1005 -10.59 10.23 -36.51
N SER A 1006 -10.88 8.98 -36.13
CA SER A 1006 -11.89 8.15 -36.80
C SER A 1006 -13.29 8.78 -36.78
N LEU A 1007 -13.69 9.39 -35.65
CA LEU A 1007 -14.97 10.09 -35.52
C LEU A 1007 -15.05 11.34 -36.40
N ARG A 1008 -13.97 12.14 -36.47
CA ARG A 1008 -13.88 13.32 -37.35
C ARG A 1008 -13.93 12.93 -38.83
N GLU A 1009 -13.26 11.85 -39.22
CA GLU A 1009 -13.30 11.31 -40.59
C GLU A 1009 -14.70 10.77 -40.96
N GLY A 1010 -15.37 10.09 -40.02
CA GLY A 1010 -16.69 9.49 -40.23
C GLY A 1010 -17.87 10.46 -40.14
N ARG A 1011 -17.73 11.60 -39.44
CA ARG A 1011 -18.80 12.60 -39.25
C ARG A 1011 -18.26 14.02 -39.37
N ARG A 1012 -18.36 14.60 -40.58
CA ARG A 1012 -17.86 15.96 -40.91
C ARG A 1012 -18.46 17.11 -40.09
N GLY A 1013 -19.51 16.88 -39.30
CA GLY A 1013 -20.11 17.88 -38.40
C GLY A 1013 -19.41 18.04 -37.04
N LEU A 1014 -18.54 17.10 -36.65
CA LEU A 1014 -17.83 17.14 -35.36
C LEU A 1014 -16.56 17.99 -35.45
N GLN A 1015 -16.64 19.25 -35.02
CA GLN A 1015 -15.57 20.23 -35.13
C GLN A 1015 -14.75 20.32 -33.85
N HIS A 1016 -15.38 20.23 -32.67
CA HIS A 1016 -14.73 20.51 -31.39
C HIS A 1016 -14.35 19.23 -30.61
N VAL A 1017 -13.28 19.29 -29.80
CA VAL A 1017 -12.84 18.24 -28.88
C VAL A 1017 -12.69 18.81 -27.47
N VAL A 1018 -13.41 18.22 -26.51
CA VAL A 1018 -13.43 18.63 -25.11
C VAL A 1018 -13.04 17.46 -24.20
N LEU A 1019 -12.08 17.68 -23.31
CA LEU A 1019 -11.64 16.69 -22.31
C LEU A 1019 -12.22 17.06 -20.95
N CYS A 1020 -12.79 16.09 -20.21
CA CYS A 1020 -13.40 16.38 -18.91
C CYS A 1020 -13.26 15.23 -17.90
N GLY A 1021 -13.39 15.56 -16.61
CA GLY A 1021 -13.36 14.58 -15.53
C GLY A 1021 -13.44 15.20 -14.14
N HIS A 1022 -13.73 14.38 -13.14
CA HIS A 1022 -13.79 14.76 -11.74
C HIS A 1022 -12.61 14.18 -10.96
N SER A 1023 -12.03 14.92 -10.01
CA SER A 1023 -10.95 14.43 -9.13
C SER A 1023 -9.76 13.87 -9.94
N LEU A 1024 -9.28 12.66 -9.64
CA LEU A 1024 -8.26 11.95 -10.42
C LEU A 1024 -8.56 11.93 -11.94
N GLY A 1025 -9.82 11.82 -12.33
CA GLY A 1025 -10.24 11.86 -13.74
C GLY A 1025 -10.00 13.22 -14.39
N GLY A 1026 -10.15 14.32 -13.64
CA GLY A 1026 -9.76 15.65 -14.09
C GLY A 1026 -8.25 15.75 -14.34
N GLY A 1027 -7.44 15.07 -13.53
CA GLY A 1027 -5.99 15.01 -13.69
C GLY A 1027 -5.60 14.23 -14.96
N TYR A 1028 -6.27 13.11 -15.24
CA TYR A 1028 -6.09 12.38 -16.49
C TYR A 1028 -6.51 13.21 -17.72
N ALA A 1029 -7.58 14.02 -17.62
CA ALA A 1029 -7.98 14.92 -18.68
C ALA A 1029 -6.88 15.96 -18.99
N ILE A 1030 -6.29 16.57 -17.97
CA ILE A 1030 -5.18 17.56 -18.10
C ILE A 1030 -3.95 16.91 -18.73
N LEU A 1031 -3.51 15.74 -18.24
CA LEU A 1031 -2.32 15.05 -18.78
C LEU A 1031 -2.54 14.52 -20.20
N THR A 1032 -3.76 14.08 -20.52
CA THR A 1032 -4.13 13.68 -21.89
C THR A 1032 -4.10 14.90 -22.82
N ALA A 1033 -4.61 16.05 -22.38
CA ALA A 1033 -4.57 17.30 -23.14
C ALA A 1033 -3.13 17.71 -23.45
N LEU A 1034 -2.26 17.63 -22.45
CA LEU A 1034 -0.85 17.96 -22.57
C LEU A 1034 -0.15 17.12 -23.66
N ASP A 1035 -0.33 15.80 -23.65
CA ASP A 1035 0.28 14.93 -24.66
C ASP A 1035 -0.36 15.09 -26.05
N MET A 1036 -1.67 15.34 -26.13
CA MET A 1036 -2.34 15.63 -27.40
C MET A 1036 -1.87 16.95 -28.02
N LEU A 1037 -1.73 18.03 -27.24
CA LEU A 1037 -1.18 19.31 -27.69
C LEU A 1037 0.27 19.17 -28.18
N ARG A 1038 1.06 18.33 -27.51
CA ARG A 1038 2.43 17.97 -27.94
C ARG A 1038 2.43 17.27 -29.29
N ARG A 1039 1.49 16.35 -29.52
CA ARG A 1039 1.32 15.62 -30.80
C ARG A 1039 0.70 16.48 -31.91
N GLY A 1040 0.38 17.76 -31.65
CA GLY A 1040 -0.28 18.64 -32.61
C GLY A 1040 -1.76 18.28 -32.86
N SER A 1041 -2.39 17.56 -31.93
CA SER A 1041 -3.82 17.21 -32.02
C SER A 1041 -4.68 18.39 -31.56
N GLY A 1042 -5.70 18.75 -32.34
CA GLY A 1042 -6.59 19.86 -32.02
C GLY A 1042 -7.55 19.54 -30.86
N ILE A 1043 -7.43 20.31 -29.77
CA ILE A 1043 -8.28 20.31 -28.59
C ILE A 1043 -8.80 21.72 -28.35
N ASP A 1044 -10.07 21.85 -28.02
CA ASP A 1044 -10.74 23.14 -27.85
C ASP A 1044 -10.86 23.53 -26.37
N ALA A 1045 -11.11 22.57 -25.48
CA ALA A 1045 -11.23 22.84 -24.03
C ALA A 1045 -10.91 21.63 -23.15
N VAL A 1046 -10.44 21.91 -21.92
CA VAL A 1046 -10.30 20.96 -20.82
C VAL A 1046 -11.12 21.48 -19.64
N ILE A 1047 -12.08 20.70 -19.15
CA ILE A 1047 -12.94 21.08 -18.02
C ILE A 1047 -12.80 20.05 -16.91
N ALA A 1048 -12.10 20.42 -15.83
CA ALA A 1048 -11.85 19.53 -14.70
C ALA A 1048 -12.56 20.01 -13.42
N PHE A 1049 -13.20 19.07 -12.72
CA PHE A 1049 -13.93 19.32 -11.48
C PHE A 1049 -13.10 18.83 -10.28
N GLY A 1050 -13.02 19.64 -9.22
CA GLY A 1050 -12.14 19.36 -8.08
C GLY A 1050 -10.68 19.78 -8.29
N ALA A 1051 -10.36 20.44 -9.41
CA ALA A 1051 -9.10 21.13 -9.72
C ALA A 1051 -7.80 20.40 -9.27
N PRO A 1052 -7.56 19.16 -9.76
CA PRO A 1052 -6.39 18.39 -9.36
C PRO A 1052 -5.09 19.04 -9.86
N GLN A 1053 -4.07 19.10 -8.99
CA GLN A 1053 -2.75 19.64 -9.31
C GLN A 1053 -1.82 18.50 -9.79
N VAL A 1054 -1.57 18.42 -11.09
CA VAL A 1054 -0.85 17.30 -11.72
C VAL A 1054 0.36 17.71 -12.56
N VAL A 1055 0.62 19.01 -12.66
CA VAL A 1055 1.72 19.60 -13.45
C VAL A 1055 2.47 20.61 -12.58
N VAL A 1056 3.78 20.68 -12.78
CA VAL A 1056 4.62 21.76 -12.24
C VAL A 1056 4.70 22.87 -13.30
N PRO A 1057 4.34 24.11 -12.97
CA PRO A 1057 4.35 25.20 -13.92
C PRO A 1057 5.77 25.54 -14.38
N ASP A 1058 5.99 25.56 -15.70
CA ASP A 1058 7.17 26.17 -16.33
C ASP A 1058 6.72 27.14 -17.43
N ARG A 1059 6.79 28.44 -17.12
CA ARG A 1059 6.37 29.51 -18.03
C ARG A 1059 7.33 29.72 -19.20
N SER A 1060 8.50 29.09 -19.20
CA SER A 1060 9.42 29.11 -20.34
C SER A 1060 8.98 28.16 -21.46
N VAL A 1061 8.11 27.19 -21.15
CA VAL A 1061 7.66 26.17 -22.10
C VAL A 1061 6.37 26.61 -22.78
N ASP A 1062 6.38 26.76 -24.10
CA ASP A 1062 5.19 27.14 -24.91
C ASP A 1062 3.98 26.20 -24.70
N LEU A 1063 4.25 24.92 -24.51
CA LEU A 1063 3.21 23.91 -24.24
C LEU A 1063 2.41 24.21 -22.96
N TRP A 1064 3.04 24.83 -21.94
CA TRP A 1064 2.34 25.27 -20.72
C TRP A 1064 1.29 26.33 -21.05
N HIS A 1065 1.65 27.37 -21.81
CA HIS A 1065 0.73 28.45 -22.17
C HIS A 1065 -0.45 27.95 -23.01
N ARG A 1066 -0.20 27.00 -23.92
CA ARG A 1066 -1.26 26.36 -24.71
C ARG A 1066 -2.23 25.54 -23.86
N LEU A 1067 -1.72 24.80 -22.87
CA LEU A 1067 -2.55 24.04 -21.94
C LEU A 1067 -3.34 24.97 -20.99
N ASP A 1068 -2.68 26.00 -20.47
CA ASP A 1068 -3.27 27.01 -19.57
C ASP A 1068 -4.44 27.74 -20.24
N ALA A 1069 -4.28 28.12 -21.52
CA ALA A 1069 -5.29 28.86 -22.27
C ALA A 1069 -6.61 28.09 -22.49
N ILE A 1070 -6.57 26.76 -22.52
CA ILE A 1070 -7.75 25.91 -22.82
C ILE A 1070 -8.34 25.22 -21.59
N THR A 1071 -7.73 25.38 -20.41
CA THR A 1071 -8.13 24.65 -19.20
C THR A 1071 -9.01 25.50 -18.28
N THR A 1072 -10.15 24.95 -17.88
CA THR A 1072 -11.06 25.49 -16.87
C THR A 1072 -11.20 24.50 -15.71
N LEU A 1073 -10.91 24.98 -14.50
CA LEU A 1073 -10.95 24.20 -13.26
C LEU A 1073 -12.10 24.69 -12.38
N VAL A 1074 -13.05 23.80 -12.06
CA VAL A 1074 -14.18 24.11 -11.20
C VAL A 1074 -13.90 23.63 -9.77
N VAL A 1075 -14.01 24.55 -8.81
CA VAL A 1075 -13.63 24.35 -7.41
C VAL A 1075 -14.81 24.65 -6.49
N ASN A 1076 -15.18 23.69 -5.64
CA ASN A 1076 -16.07 23.98 -4.52
C ASN A 1076 -15.24 24.59 -3.37
N SER A 1077 -15.69 25.70 -2.81
CA SER A 1077 -14.98 26.46 -1.77
C SER A 1077 -14.71 25.67 -0.49
N TYR A 1078 -15.41 24.58 -0.24
CA TYR A 1078 -15.20 23.69 0.92
C TYR A 1078 -14.52 22.37 0.55
N ASP A 1079 -14.15 22.19 -0.72
CA ASP A 1079 -13.43 21.01 -1.19
C ASP A 1079 -11.94 21.13 -0.88
N ILE A 1080 -11.38 20.01 -0.39
CA ILE A 1080 -9.99 19.88 0.03
C ILE A 1080 -9.07 19.45 -1.12
N VAL A 1081 -9.56 18.67 -2.07
CA VAL A 1081 -8.74 18.09 -3.15
C VAL A 1081 -8.09 19.14 -4.07
N PRO A 1082 -8.77 20.24 -4.45
CA PRO A 1082 -8.17 21.36 -5.19
C PRO A 1082 -6.89 21.97 -4.57
N ARG A 1083 -6.69 21.72 -3.28
CA ARG A 1083 -5.65 22.32 -2.44
C ARG A 1083 -4.46 21.39 -2.27
N LEU A 1084 -4.57 20.14 -2.71
CA LEU A 1084 -3.52 19.13 -2.63
C LEU A 1084 -2.76 19.08 -3.97
N PRO A 1085 -1.42 18.92 -3.96
CA PRO A 1085 -0.54 18.79 -2.79
C PRO A 1085 0.03 20.13 -2.28
N SER A 1086 -0.05 21.23 -3.04
CA SER A 1086 0.74 22.44 -2.77
C SER A 1086 0.30 23.30 -1.58
N CYS A 1087 -0.95 23.19 -1.11
CA CYS A 1087 -1.42 23.97 0.04
C CYS A 1087 -1.06 23.25 1.35
N LEU A 1088 0.20 23.37 1.78
CA LEU A 1088 0.72 22.72 2.99
C LEU A 1088 -0.13 22.94 4.27
N PRO A 1089 -0.73 24.12 4.55
CA PRO A 1089 -1.60 24.29 5.72
C PRO A 1089 -2.83 23.38 5.70
N TRP A 1090 -3.37 23.09 4.50
CA TRP A 1090 -4.49 22.15 4.37
C TRP A 1090 -4.05 20.70 4.64
N VAL A 1091 -2.85 20.33 4.20
CA VAL A 1091 -2.26 19.01 4.41
C VAL A 1091 -1.93 18.77 5.88
N PHE A 1092 -1.17 19.68 6.49
CA PHE A 1092 -0.55 19.45 7.80
C PHE A 1092 -1.37 20.02 8.97
N ASP A 1093 -2.26 21.00 8.73
CA ASP A 1093 -3.03 21.64 9.82
C ASP A 1093 -4.55 21.37 9.74
N ALA A 1094 -5.14 21.35 8.54
CA ALA A 1094 -6.60 21.18 8.38
C ALA A 1094 -7.01 19.71 8.36
N LEU A 1095 -6.36 18.88 7.52
CA LEU A 1095 -6.70 17.46 7.34
C LEU A 1095 -6.67 16.63 8.64
N PRO A 1096 -5.70 16.82 9.57
CA PRO A 1096 -5.74 16.16 10.87
C PRO A 1096 -6.99 16.50 11.69
N LYS A 1097 -7.44 17.77 11.65
CA LYS A 1097 -8.59 18.25 12.42
C LYS A 1097 -9.92 17.68 11.89
N CYS A 1098 -10.01 17.39 10.60
CA CYS A 1098 -11.22 16.85 9.96
C CYS A 1098 -11.54 15.40 10.34
N LEU A 1099 -10.54 14.64 10.79
CA LEU A 1099 -10.63 13.18 10.95
C LEU A 1099 -10.64 12.72 12.42
N LEU A 1100 -10.64 13.66 13.38
CA LEU A 1100 -10.72 13.41 14.84
C LEU A 1100 -12.10 12.87 15.32
N GLY A 1101 -13.03 12.59 14.42
CA GLY A 1101 -14.43 12.23 14.72
C GLY A 1101 -14.80 10.75 14.67
N GLY A 1102 -13.86 9.82 14.85
CA GLY A 1102 -14.18 8.40 15.10
C GLY A 1102 -14.95 7.68 13.98
N THR A 1103 -14.73 8.03 12.72
CA THR A 1103 -15.28 7.26 11.58
C THR A 1103 -14.26 6.23 11.11
N SER A 1104 -14.69 4.97 11.02
CA SER A 1104 -13.88 3.84 10.60
C SER A 1104 -13.54 3.90 9.12
N PHE A 1105 -12.24 3.91 8.79
CA PHE A 1105 -11.69 3.64 7.46
C PHE A 1105 -11.75 2.13 7.19
N GLY A 1106 -11.89 1.73 5.92
CA GLY A 1106 -11.65 0.33 5.55
C GLY A 1106 -10.28 -0.15 6.05
N SER A 1107 -10.21 -1.32 6.69
CA SER A 1107 -9.04 -1.99 7.30
C SER A 1107 -8.11 -1.20 8.25
N VAL A 1108 -8.09 0.13 8.22
CA VAL A 1108 -7.18 0.98 9.00
C VAL A 1108 -7.96 1.65 10.12
N THR A 1109 -7.69 1.26 11.36
CA THR A 1109 -8.23 1.97 12.54
C THR A 1109 -7.21 3.03 12.93
N VAL A 1110 -7.47 4.31 12.60
CA VAL A 1110 -6.55 5.41 12.95
C VAL A 1110 -6.68 5.71 14.44
N GLY A 1111 -5.79 5.12 15.24
CA GLY A 1111 -5.53 5.47 16.63
C GLY A 1111 -4.25 6.30 16.80
N CYS A 1112 -3.74 6.87 15.71
CA CYS A 1112 -2.52 7.67 15.65
C CYS A 1112 -2.89 9.14 15.44
N ASP A 1113 -2.10 10.05 16.01
CA ASP A 1113 -2.19 11.47 15.69
C ASP A 1113 -1.89 11.64 14.19
N LEU A 1114 -2.93 11.91 13.40
CA LEU A 1114 -2.83 11.96 11.94
C LEU A 1114 -1.85 13.07 11.50
N ALA A 1115 -1.69 14.11 12.31
CA ALA A 1115 -0.67 15.14 12.10
C ALA A 1115 0.75 14.52 12.14
N GLU A 1116 1.05 13.66 13.10
CA GLU A 1116 2.35 12.98 13.22
C GLU A 1116 2.60 12.01 12.04
N VAL A 1117 1.55 11.31 11.59
CA VAL A 1117 1.64 10.39 10.45
C VAL A 1117 1.90 11.14 9.14
N LEU A 1118 1.21 12.26 8.92
CA LEU A 1118 1.42 13.12 7.74
C LEU A 1118 2.80 13.77 7.79
N GLU A 1119 3.24 14.26 8.96
CA GLU A 1119 4.59 14.82 9.12
C GLU A 1119 5.69 13.80 8.82
N LYS A 1120 5.53 12.57 9.32
CA LYS A 1120 6.51 11.50 9.10
C LYS A 1120 6.56 11.01 7.65
N LYS A 1121 5.40 10.93 6.97
CA LYS A 1121 5.31 10.43 5.59
C LYS A 1121 5.60 11.50 4.54
N LEU A 1122 4.99 12.67 4.67
CA LEU A 1122 4.99 13.74 3.67
C LEU A 1122 5.93 14.90 4.05
N GLY A 1123 6.40 15.00 5.30
CA GLY A 1123 7.25 16.11 5.75
C GLY A 1123 8.53 16.28 4.93
N ARG A 1124 9.13 15.17 4.46
CA ARG A 1124 10.31 15.18 3.57
C ARG A 1124 9.98 15.57 2.12
N GLN A 1125 8.71 15.55 1.74
CA GLN A 1125 8.23 15.86 0.39
C GLN A 1125 7.62 17.28 0.31
N ARG A 1126 7.64 18.08 1.39
CA ARG A 1126 7.08 19.44 1.44
C ARG A 1126 7.57 20.34 0.29
N GLU A 1127 8.86 20.27 -0.05
CA GLU A 1127 9.44 21.03 -1.18
C GLU A 1127 8.88 20.57 -2.53
N VAL A 1128 8.82 19.25 -2.75
CA VAL A 1128 8.25 18.64 -3.96
C VAL A 1128 6.76 18.94 -4.09
N MET A 1129 6.02 18.96 -2.98
CA MET A 1129 4.58 19.28 -2.97
C MET A 1129 4.32 20.75 -3.30
N ALA A 1130 5.18 21.66 -2.87
CA ALA A 1130 5.07 23.10 -3.13
C ALA A 1130 5.33 23.48 -4.61
N ASP A 1131 6.05 22.63 -5.35
CA ASP A 1131 6.34 22.82 -6.77
C ASP A 1131 5.09 22.65 -7.65
N TYR A 1132 4.10 21.85 -7.24
CA TYR A 1132 2.87 21.65 -8.02
C TYR A 1132 1.98 22.89 -8.00
N ASP A 1133 1.26 23.14 -9.09
CA ASP A 1133 0.29 24.23 -9.15
C ASP A 1133 -0.90 23.89 -10.06
N THR A 1134 -1.95 24.70 -9.97
CA THR A 1134 -3.12 24.57 -10.86
C THR A 1134 -2.82 25.15 -12.25
N VAL A 1135 -3.32 24.50 -13.31
CA VAL A 1135 -3.24 24.98 -14.69
C VAL A 1135 -4.60 25.50 -15.17
N GLY A 1136 -4.62 26.65 -15.82
CA GLY A 1136 -5.82 27.26 -16.38
C GLY A 1136 -6.67 28.08 -15.41
N THR A 1137 -7.91 28.35 -15.82
CA THR A 1137 -8.82 29.28 -15.12
C THR A 1137 -9.56 28.59 -13.97
N LEU A 1138 -9.37 29.07 -12.74
CA LEU A 1138 -10.10 28.62 -11.55
C LEU A 1138 -11.47 29.30 -11.41
N ALA A 1139 -12.51 28.51 -11.20
CA ALA A 1139 -13.88 28.95 -10.96
C ALA A 1139 -14.43 28.38 -9.64
N PHE A 1140 -14.73 29.26 -8.68
CA PHE A 1140 -15.21 28.88 -7.35
C PHE A 1140 -16.74 28.84 -7.25
N VAL A 1141 -17.31 27.85 -6.54
CA VAL A 1141 -18.77 27.65 -6.45
C VAL A 1141 -19.27 27.27 -5.04
N GLY A 1142 -20.38 27.85 -4.52
CA GLY A 1142 -20.97 27.60 -3.16
C GLY A 1142 -22.16 28.51 -2.70
N GLU A 1143 -22.75 28.25 -1.51
CA GLU A 1143 -23.90 28.99 -0.91
C GLU A 1143 -23.45 30.31 -0.23
N GLY A 1144 -24.00 31.47 -0.66
CA GLY A 1144 -23.43 32.80 -0.38
C GLY A 1144 -22.60 33.37 -1.54
N SER A 1145 -23.12 33.19 -2.76
CA SER A 1145 -22.51 33.39 -4.07
C SER A 1145 -21.55 34.60 -4.14
N ARG A 1146 -20.25 34.31 -4.23
CA ARG A 1146 -19.20 35.25 -4.62
C ARG A 1146 -18.70 34.85 -6.01
N PHE A 1147 -18.90 35.68 -7.02
CA PHE A 1147 -18.23 35.51 -8.31
C PHE A 1147 -16.81 36.05 -8.19
N ALA A 1148 -15.81 35.16 -8.26
CA ALA A 1148 -14.42 35.56 -8.39
C ALA A 1148 -13.88 34.97 -9.70
N ARG A 1149 -13.88 35.79 -10.75
CA ARG A 1149 -13.04 35.55 -11.92
C ARG A 1149 -11.64 36.06 -11.57
N ARG A 1150 -10.60 35.26 -11.78
CA ARG A 1150 -9.25 35.81 -11.77
C ARG A 1150 -8.81 36.17 -13.17
N VAL A 1151 -8.20 37.34 -13.19
CA VAL A 1151 -7.76 38.16 -14.32
C VAL A 1151 -6.80 37.37 -15.19
N ALA A 1152 -7.03 37.43 -16.50
CA ALA A 1152 -6.09 36.93 -17.49
C ALA A 1152 -4.76 37.68 -17.37
N SER A 1153 -3.66 36.94 -17.46
CA SER A 1153 -2.25 37.38 -17.55
C SER A 1153 -1.43 37.48 -16.25
N SER A 1154 -0.37 36.67 -16.25
CA SER A 1154 0.97 36.89 -15.67
C SER A 1154 1.14 37.34 -14.22
N ALA A 1155 1.76 36.46 -13.41
CA ALA A 1155 2.50 36.74 -12.16
C ALA A 1155 1.73 36.98 -10.86
N ASP A 1156 0.40 36.95 -10.84
CA ASP A 1156 -0.34 37.15 -9.60
C ASP A 1156 -0.52 35.80 -8.83
N LEU A 1157 0.02 35.66 -7.61
CA LEU A 1157 -0.03 34.43 -6.77
C LEU A 1157 -1.23 34.36 -5.81
N SER A 1158 -2.07 35.39 -5.73
CA SER A 1158 -3.30 35.43 -4.90
C SER A 1158 -4.27 34.25 -5.05
N HIS A 1159 -4.22 33.42 -6.11
CA HIS A 1159 -5.01 32.18 -6.18
C HIS A 1159 -4.53 31.15 -5.14
N ARG A 1160 -3.21 31.07 -4.88
CA ARG A 1160 -2.64 30.26 -3.80
C ARG A 1160 -3.02 30.81 -2.42
N GLU A 1161 -3.14 32.13 -2.27
CA GLU A 1161 -3.67 32.72 -1.02
C GLU A 1161 -5.15 32.35 -0.81
N VAL A 1162 -5.96 32.36 -1.87
CA VAL A 1162 -7.38 31.98 -1.81
C VAL A 1162 -7.55 30.48 -1.51
N LEU A 1163 -6.77 29.62 -2.18
CA LEU A 1163 -6.75 28.17 -1.94
C LEU A 1163 -6.11 27.80 -0.58
N GLY A 1164 -5.18 28.61 -0.09
CA GLY A 1164 -4.42 28.36 1.15
C GLY A 1164 -5.16 28.74 2.43
N ARG A 1165 -6.21 29.58 2.37
CA ARG A 1165 -7.00 29.94 3.58
C ARG A 1165 -7.74 28.73 4.13
N VAL A 1166 -7.45 28.39 5.38
CA VAL A 1166 -8.16 27.35 6.14
C VAL A 1166 -9.33 28.01 6.89
N PRO A 1167 -10.57 27.52 6.73
CA PRO A 1167 -11.73 28.01 7.49
C PRO A 1167 -11.54 27.80 8.99
N ASP A 1168 -12.10 28.69 9.81
CA ASP A 1168 -12.04 28.57 11.28
C ASP A 1168 -12.71 27.28 11.82
N HIS A 1169 -13.64 26.71 11.04
CA HIS A 1169 -14.34 25.46 11.36
C HIS A 1169 -14.09 24.41 10.28
N VAL A 1170 -13.29 23.40 10.60
CA VAL A 1170 -12.98 22.27 9.70
C VAL A 1170 -13.45 20.97 10.36
N GLY A 1171 -14.18 20.11 9.62
CA GLY A 1171 -14.76 18.86 10.13
C GLY A 1171 -15.09 17.86 9.01
N PRO A 1172 -15.63 16.66 9.32
CA PRO A 1172 -15.82 15.58 8.34
C PRO A 1172 -16.68 15.94 7.11
N PHE A 1173 -17.52 16.99 7.23
CA PHE A 1173 -18.38 17.47 6.16
C PHE A 1173 -17.61 17.96 4.92
N ILE A 1174 -16.34 18.36 5.05
CA ILE A 1174 -15.54 18.83 3.90
C ILE A 1174 -15.32 17.72 2.85
N PHE A 1175 -15.24 16.46 3.27
CA PHE A 1175 -15.08 15.33 2.36
C PHE A 1175 -16.36 15.05 1.56
N GLN A 1176 -17.52 15.40 2.12
CA GLN A 1176 -18.79 15.25 1.43
C GLN A 1176 -18.90 16.25 0.27
N GLN A 1177 -18.17 17.37 0.30
CA GLN A 1177 -18.21 18.42 -0.72
C GLN A 1177 -17.48 18.04 -2.02
N HIS A 1178 -16.60 17.04 -1.97
CA HIS A 1178 -15.83 16.53 -3.13
C HIS A 1178 -16.61 15.54 -4.00
N LEU A 1179 -17.88 15.24 -3.74
CA LEU A 1179 -18.63 14.31 -4.58
C LEU A 1179 -18.98 14.94 -5.93
N ALA A 1180 -18.82 14.19 -7.03
CA ALA A 1180 -19.12 14.66 -8.38
C ALA A 1180 -20.58 15.17 -8.52
N GLU A 1181 -21.53 14.55 -7.81
CA GLU A 1181 -22.94 14.97 -7.83
C GLU A 1181 -23.16 16.38 -7.27
N ASN A 1182 -22.31 16.84 -6.35
CA ASN A 1182 -22.40 18.20 -5.80
C ASN A 1182 -21.95 19.22 -6.84
N TYR A 1183 -20.90 18.92 -7.60
CA TYR A 1183 -20.45 19.78 -8.70
C TYR A 1183 -21.54 19.94 -9.76
N VAL A 1184 -22.23 18.84 -10.13
CA VAL A 1184 -23.34 18.91 -11.09
C VAL A 1184 -24.51 19.73 -10.54
N SER A 1185 -24.93 19.46 -9.31
CA SER A 1185 -26.06 20.15 -8.67
C SER A 1185 -25.85 21.66 -8.63
N VAL A 1186 -24.61 22.09 -8.35
CA VAL A 1186 -24.26 23.50 -8.29
C VAL A 1186 -24.15 24.11 -9.70
N VAL A 1187 -23.48 23.46 -10.65
CA VAL A 1187 -23.35 23.95 -12.03
C VAL A 1187 -24.70 24.09 -12.73
N LEU A 1188 -25.61 23.12 -12.56
CA LEU A 1188 -26.97 23.20 -13.12
C LEU A 1188 -27.85 24.21 -12.38
N GLY A 1189 -27.61 24.43 -11.07
CA GLY A 1189 -28.28 25.46 -10.28
C GLY A 1189 -27.93 26.88 -10.73
N LEU A 1190 -26.69 27.12 -11.15
CA LEU A 1190 -26.22 28.40 -11.70
C LEU A 1190 -26.90 28.80 -13.04
N GLN A 1191 -27.47 27.83 -13.76
CA GLN A 1191 -28.15 28.07 -15.04
C GLN A 1191 -29.65 28.37 -14.92
N ARG A 1192 -30.24 28.25 -13.72
CA ARG A 1192 -31.64 28.64 -13.50
C ARG A 1192 -31.73 30.15 -13.27
N PRO A 1193 -32.52 30.92 -14.05
CA PRO A 1193 -32.82 32.29 -13.68
C PRO A 1193 -33.53 32.30 -12.31
N PRO A 1194 -33.34 33.34 -11.48
CA PRO A 1194 -34.06 33.43 -10.22
C PRO A 1194 -35.56 33.37 -10.50
N ALA A 1195 -36.26 32.40 -9.90
CA ALA A 1195 -37.69 32.26 -10.07
C ALA A 1195 -38.38 33.49 -9.48
N ASP A 1196 -39.10 34.21 -10.34
CA ASP A 1196 -39.92 35.35 -9.96
C ASP A 1196 -40.87 34.99 -8.81
N ALA A 1197 -40.72 35.73 -7.71
CA ALA A 1197 -41.68 35.78 -6.64
C ALA A 1197 -42.98 36.41 -7.16
N HIS A 1198 -43.91 35.57 -7.60
CA HIS A 1198 -45.30 35.95 -7.81
C HIS A 1198 -46.23 35.06 -6.98
N VAL A 1199 -46.51 35.52 -5.76
CA VAL A 1199 -47.87 35.45 -5.21
C VAL A 1199 -48.26 36.88 -4.87
N GLY A 1200 -49.18 37.42 -5.66
CA GLY A 1200 -49.69 38.78 -5.49
C GLY A 1200 -50.69 38.92 -4.35
N ARG A 1201 -50.63 40.11 -3.75
CA ARG A 1201 -51.70 40.92 -3.13
C ARG A 1201 -52.28 40.52 -1.76
N GLY A 1202 -52.00 41.39 -0.78
CA GLY A 1202 -52.91 41.73 0.31
C GLY A 1202 -52.27 42.55 1.45
N GLY A 1203 -52.49 43.88 1.47
CA GLY A 1203 -52.35 44.80 2.62
C GLY A 1203 -50.91 45.22 2.98
N GLU A 1204 -50.43 46.41 2.60
CA GLU A 1204 -50.69 47.75 3.15
C GLU A 1204 -49.54 48.25 4.05
N GLU A 1205 -48.98 49.39 3.61
CA GLU A 1205 -48.33 50.45 4.37
C GLU A 1205 -47.08 50.17 5.24
N ARG A 1206 -45.92 50.72 4.83
CA ARG A 1206 -45.43 51.99 5.39
C ARG A 1206 -44.19 52.55 4.70
N ARG A 1207 -44.16 53.88 4.75
CA ARG A 1207 -43.34 54.88 4.08
C ARG A 1207 -41.85 54.89 4.47
N THR A 1208 -41.02 54.96 3.42
CA THR A 1208 -39.89 55.88 3.14
C THR A 1208 -39.19 56.72 4.23
N ALA A 1209 -37.89 56.90 3.93
CA ALA A 1209 -36.96 58.00 4.28
C ALA A 1209 -36.24 57.85 5.63
N GLY A 1210 -34.91 57.96 5.74
CA GLY A 1210 -33.91 58.67 4.93
C GLY A 1210 -33.34 59.81 5.78
N ALA A 1211 -32.01 59.84 6.00
CA ALA A 1211 -31.18 61.04 6.20
C ALA A 1211 -29.76 60.68 6.69
N ASP A 1212 -28.80 60.89 5.80
CA ASP A 1212 -27.53 61.62 5.97
C ASP A 1212 -26.96 61.87 7.39
N ARG A 1213 -25.64 61.65 7.52
CA ARG A 1213 -24.68 62.75 7.74
C ARG A 1213 -23.22 62.28 7.68
N GLU A 1214 -22.43 63.15 7.04
CA GLU A 1214 -20.97 63.22 6.97
C GLU A 1214 -20.28 63.20 8.34
N PHE A 1215 -19.00 62.80 8.41
CA PHE A 1215 -17.95 63.61 9.06
C PHE A 1215 -16.53 63.08 8.75
N HIS A 1216 -15.61 64.02 8.65
CA HIS A 1216 -14.19 63.93 8.29
C HIS A 1216 -13.27 63.35 9.38
N ALA A 1217 -12.18 62.73 8.91
CA ALA A 1217 -10.77 62.70 9.34
C ALA A 1217 -10.38 62.87 10.83
N GLU A 1218 -9.49 61.99 11.33
CA GLU A 1218 -8.07 62.29 11.65
C GLU A 1218 -7.38 61.19 12.50
N GLY A 1219 -6.17 60.77 12.08
CA GLY A 1219 -4.96 60.82 12.91
C GLY A 1219 -4.68 59.84 14.06
N GLY A 1220 -4.13 58.66 13.73
CA GLY A 1220 -2.97 57.93 14.37
C GLY A 1220 -2.93 57.64 15.89
N PRO A 1221 -1.83 57.05 16.43
CA PRO A 1221 -0.85 56.14 15.81
C PRO A 1221 -0.63 54.82 16.61
N ALA A 1222 0.22 53.96 16.03
CA ALA A 1222 1.03 52.83 16.53
C ALA A 1222 0.98 52.42 18.02
N GLU A 1223 1.04 51.10 18.29
CA GLU A 1223 2.21 50.39 18.86
C GLU A 1223 1.91 48.91 19.23
N ALA A 1224 2.90 48.04 18.98
CA ALA A 1224 3.30 46.74 19.58
C ALA A 1224 2.24 45.85 20.27
N VAL A 1225 2.12 44.54 20.00
CA VAL A 1225 3.12 43.44 19.97
C VAL A 1225 2.63 42.33 19.04
#